data_AF-A0A1H4NHX1-F1
#
_entry.id   AF-A0A1H4NHX1-F1
#
_cell.length_a   1.000
_cell.length_b   1.000
_cell.length_c   1.000
_cell.angle_alpha   90.00
_cell.angle_beta   90.00
_cell.angle_gamma   90.00
#
_symmetry.space_group_name_H-M   'P 1'
#
loop_
_entity.id
_entity.type
_entity.pdbx_description
1 polymer ?
#
loop_
_entity_poly.entity_id
_entity_poly.type
_entity_poly.pdbx_seq_one_letter_code
_entity_poly.pdbx_strand_id
1 'polypeptide(L)'
;MKKGFGVHLHRFIIHRFIILTVAMLLIGSLFMGEAQSVSSEDENPKFVLLRLEDIGPGGQFDTIEKLGRLRAVLNYLRDQKVPVQLAVIPRWLNFYTDGSTYDQVLDNSDSEYIAAFRKVLHEAEQGGAVIGMHGYTHQYGTDLRKDGGHETAIGSEFNVHGADDSKTIPFAKTRMNEGIQIMNKAGFAPKFWEAPHYHSTLQQDLLFRGYFGLNYHPDVHGSKVTDNVKMINKRNVMSGASSLGAVYIPTPFGYVPFSKDEHVILDKLGKTNQIASFFYHPFLEFKYLTAAADAEGKPLIRDGIPVYTYPQEAVTHLQKIIAGVRDQHYEFYSLHDCVPFTPSESLQLSKKKVNLQLGDVTGDGQADAVSWDLSSGEITVTPGSFGGIRNKQQNDERLWANIPYAKGAAYALADANGDGKKDLWIVHPSGKLETFLSTGSTFKLNQSRTFPQGELQNLFVLHRPNAAWAVVGMSADKARLVGVYLQGSSTKPLEPYLFSVPGPKLLQVIEEDGVQSLFYSKSGTSSGFKYEVDAAKLKWKSVGVQFAVPAQSGRLMLGDFNGDGKQDVLRFDRDRYTYTVYLRTDGNEYRILSRFGPWGQAGQQLRIADLDGNGKSDLFLYSPTDGILDTALSYEMKK
;
A
#
# COMPACT_ATOMS: atom_id res chain seq x y z
N MET A 1 -58.32 -5.76 -53.70
CA MET A 1 -56.86 -5.44 -53.77
C MET A 1 -56.58 -4.24 -52.88
N LYS A 2 -55.46 -4.28 -52.12
CA LYS A 2 -55.02 -3.30 -51.09
C LYS A 2 -55.76 -3.36 -49.74
N LYS A 3 -55.05 -3.91 -48.73
CA LYS A 3 -54.94 -3.46 -47.33
C LYS A 3 -54.45 -4.65 -46.50
N GLY A 4 -53.18 -4.65 -46.11
CA GLY A 4 -52.66 -5.72 -45.23
C GLY A 4 -51.15 -5.83 -45.07
N PHE A 5 -50.34 -5.14 -45.89
CA PHE A 5 -48.88 -5.32 -45.84
C PHE A 5 -48.09 -4.13 -45.29
N GLY A 6 -48.70 -2.94 -45.16
CA GLY A 6 -48.00 -1.72 -44.72
C GLY A 6 -47.84 -1.56 -43.20
N VAL A 7 -48.76 -2.11 -42.39
CA VAL A 7 -48.76 -1.88 -40.94
C VAL A 7 -47.79 -2.80 -40.20
N HIS A 8 -47.59 -4.03 -40.70
CA HIS A 8 -46.64 -4.98 -40.09
C HIS A 8 -45.18 -4.63 -40.39
N LEU A 9 -44.86 -4.18 -41.61
CA LEU A 9 -43.48 -3.79 -41.94
C LEU A 9 -43.05 -2.51 -41.20
N HIS A 10 -43.97 -1.56 -41.01
CA HIS A 10 -43.69 -0.32 -40.27
C HIS A 10 -43.50 -0.58 -38.77
N ARG A 11 -44.33 -1.44 -38.15
CA ARG A 11 -44.13 -1.85 -36.74
C ARG A 11 -42.85 -2.67 -36.55
N PHE A 12 -42.48 -3.52 -37.50
CA PHE A 12 -41.27 -4.35 -37.41
C PHE A 12 -39.97 -3.54 -37.56
N ILE A 13 -39.98 -2.53 -38.44
CA ILE A 13 -38.84 -1.60 -38.62
C ILE A 13 -38.70 -0.68 -37.40
N ILE A 14 -39.80 -0.15 -36.86
CA ILE A 14 -39.77 0.69 -35.64
C ILE A 14 -39.28 -0.12 -34.43
N HIS A 15 -39.69 -1.39 -34.27
CA HIS A 15 -39.22 -2.22 -33.17
C HIS A 15 -37.72 -2.54 -33.27
N ARG A 16 -37.20 -2.81 -34.49
CA ARG A 16 -35.76 -3.01 -34.70
C ARG A 16 -34.95 -1.73 -34.54
N PHE A 17 -35.47 -0.57 -34.94
CA PHE A 17 -34.83 0.72 -34.66
C PHE A 17 -34.77 1.00 -33.16
N ILE A 18 -35.86 0.80 -32.41
CA ILE A 18 -35.86 0.99 -30.95
C ILE A 18 -34.87 0.04 -30.25
N ILE A 19 -34.78 -1.23 -30.67
CA ILE A 19 -33.80 -2.17 -30.12
C ILE A 19 -32.36 -1.77 -30.48
N LEU A 20 -32.10 -1.27 -31.68
CA LEU A 20 -30.78 -0.75 -32.08
C LEU A 20 -30.41 0.55 -31.36
N THR A 21 -31.37 1.45 -31.10
CA THR A 21 -31.14 2.69 -30.35
C THR A 21 -30.94 2.41 -28.86
N VAL A 22 -31.68 1.47 -28.27
CA VAL A 22 -31.48 1.00 -26.89
C VAL A 22 -30.16 0.23 -26.76
N ALA A 23 -29.77 -0.57 -27.76
CA ALA A 23 -28.46 -1.23 -27.80
C ALA A 23 -27.31 -0.25 -28.00
N MET A 24 -27.45 0.81 -28.82
CA MET A 24 -26.43 1.87 -28.92
C MET A 24 -26.38 2.76 -27.68
N LEU A 25 -27.48 2.98 -26.96
CA LEU A 25 -27.49 3.64 -25.65
C LEU A 25 -26.83 2.77 -24.57
N LEU A 26 -27.03 1.45 -24.61
CA LEU A 26 -26.37 0.47 -23.73
C LEU A 26 -24.88 0.31 -24.05
N ILE A 27 -24.50 0.31 -25.33
CA ILE A 27 -23.09 0.28 -25.77
C ILE A 27 -22.41 1.64 -25.53
N GLY A 28 -23.13 2.75 -25.68
CA GLY A 28 -22.68 4.09 -25.27
C GLY A 28 -22.45 4.19 -23.76
N SER A 29 -23.27 3.52 -22.94
CA SER A 29 -23.05 3.40 -21.49
C SER A 29 -21.92 2.43 -21.09
N LEU A 30 -21.47 1.57 -22.01
CA LEU A 30 -20.29 0.70 -21.82
C LEU A 30 -18.97 1.40 -22.22
N PHE A 31 -19.03 2.54 -22.91
CA PHE A 31 -17.85 3.31 -23.32
C PHE A 31 -17.81 4.76 -22.81
N MET A 32 -18.81 5.22 -22.06
CA MET A 32 -18.72 6.44 -21.25
C MET A 32 -18.15 6.12 -19.86
N GLY A 33 -16.89 5.65 -19.86
CA GLY A 33 -16.00 5.76 -18.70
C GLY A 33 -15.24 7.09 -18.76
N GLU A 34 -15.95 8.21 -18.94
CA GLU A 34 -15.40 9.55 -18.78
C GLU A 34 -16.06 10.23 -17.59
N ALA A 35 -15.22 10.52 -16.59
CA ALA A 35 -15.38 11.48 -15.51
C ALA A 35 -16.82 11.92 -15.18
N GLN A 36 -17.46 11.22 -14.25
CA GLN A 36 -18.43 11.86 -13.37
C GLN A 36 -17.76 12.17 -12.03
N SER A 37 -17.18 13.37 -11.94
CA SER A 37 -17.00 14.06 -10.67
C SER A 37 -18.36 14.59 -10.23
N VAL A 38 -19.00 13.86 -9.32
CA VAL A 38 -19.93 14.50 -8.38
C VAL A 38 -19.34 14.30 -6.98
N SER A 39 -18.17 14.90 -6.78
CA SER A 39 -17.82 15.55 -5.53
C SER A 39 -17.70 17.03 -5.88
N SER A 40 -18.23 17.93 -5.06
CA SER A 40 -17.82 19.33 -5.14
C SER A 40 -16.29 19.38 -5.24
N GLU A 41 -15.76 20.18 -6.17
CA GLU A 41 -14.30 20.34 -6.31
C GLU A 41 -13.63 20.73 -4.98
N ASP A 42 -14.40 21.26 -4.02
CA ASP A 42 -14.00 21.63 -2.66
C ASP A 42 -13.66 20.48 -1.69
N GLU A 43 -14.00 19.21 -1.98
CA GLU A 43 -13.72 18.10 -1.04
C GLU A 43 -12.42 17.33 -1.32
N ASN A 44 -11.78 17.52 -2.48
CA ASN A 44 -10.52 16.82 -2.76
C ASN A 44 -9.33 17.59 -2.16
N PRO A 45 -8.40 16.89 -1.48
CA PRO A 45 -7.24 17.57 -0.91
C PRO A 45 -6.40 18.21 -2.01
N LYS A 46 -6.05 19.48 -1.83
CA LYS A 46 -5.08 20.18 -2.68
C LYS A 46 -3.69 19.83 -2.17
N PHE A 47 -2.98 19.00 -2.91
CA PHE A 47 -1.66 18.55 -2.51
C PHE A 47 -0.60 18.70 -3.61
N VAL A 48 0.66 18.71 -3.18
CA VAL A 48 1.85 18.72 -4.03
C VAL A 48 2.77 17.58 -3.61
N LEU A 49 3.40 16.92 -4.58
CA LEU A 49 4.44 15.92 -4.35
C LEU A 49 5.81 16.46 -4.75
N LEU A 50 6.82 16.15 -3.93
CA LEU A 50 8.21 16.58 -4.10
C LEU A 50 9.16 15.39 -3.97
N ARG A 51 9.75 15.00 -5.09
CA ARG A 51 10.89 14.08 -5.11
C ARG A 51 12.22 14.83 -5.05
N LEU A 52 13.12 14.42 -4.17
CA LEU A 52 14.53 14.79 -4.25
C LEU A 52 15.28 13.75 -5.08
N GLU A 53 15.96 14.19 -6.12
CA GLU A 53 16.58 13.33 -7.14
C GLU A 53 18.11 13.29 -7.07
N ASP A 54 18.66 12.28 -7.77
CA ASP A 54 20.08 12.02 -7.97
C ASP A 54 20.89 11.87 -6.67
N ILE A 55 20.27 11.39 -5.60
CA ILE A 55 20.94 11.23 -4.30
C ILE A 55 21.76 9.94 -4.32
N GLY A 56 23.08 10.04 -4.32
CA GLY A 56 23.96 8.87 -4.24
C GLY A 56 25.29 9.17 -3.56
N PRO A 57 26.08 8.13 -3.24
CA PRO A 57 27.35 8.28 -2.55
C PRO A 57 28.48 8.81 -3.45
N GLY A 58 28.20 9.84 -4.25
CA GLY A 58 29.12 10.44 -5.21
C GLY A 58 28.54 11.68 -5.89
N GLY A 59 29.12 12.09 -7.01
CA GLY A 59 28.65 13.22 -7.80
C GLY A 59 28.58 14.51 -6.97
N GLN A 60 27.38 15.07 -6.81
CA GLN A 60 27.18 16.31 -6.03
C GLN A 60 27.28 16.12 -4.51
N PHE A 61 27.50 14.89 -4.05
CA PHE A 61 27.57 14.55 -2.61
C PHE A 61 28.91 13.97 -2.18
N ASP A 62 29.88 13.83 -3.09
CA ASP A 62 31.17 13.13 -2.96
C ASP A 62 32.11 13.51 -1.80
N THR A 63 31.78 14.49 -0.96
CA THR A 63 32.58 14.88 0.22
C THR A 63 31.74 14.98 1.49
N ILE A 64 32.38 14.88 2.66
CA ILE A 64 31.72 14.98 3.97
C ILE A 64 31.04 16.34 4.18
N GLU A 65 31.59 17.42 3.60
CA GLU A 65 31.01 18.75 3.64
C GLU A 65 29.73 18.85 2.81
N LYS A 66 29.73 18.25 1.61
CA LYS A 66 28.53 18.20 0.75
C LYS A 66 27.45 17.32 1.38
N LEU A 67 27.84 16.23 2.04
CA LEU A 67 26.91 15.42 2.84
C LEU A 67 26.32 16.23 4.02
N GLY A 68 27.13 17.03 4.71
CA GLY A 68 26.65 17.95 5.75
C GLY A 68 25.63 18.96 5.22
N ARG A 69 25.81 19.46 4.00
CA ARG A 69 24.84 20.32 3.32
C ARG A 69 23.55 19.58 2.96
N LEU A 70 23.63 18.36 2.42
CA LEU A 70 22.45 17.51 2.19
C LEU A 70 21.65 17.31 3.47
N ARG A 71 22.32 16.96 4.58
CA ARG A 71 21.69 16.82 5.90
C ARG A 71 20.98 18.11 6.33
N ALA A 72 21.55 19.29 6.06
CA ALA A 72 20.90 20.56 6.36
C ALA A 72 19.62 20.79 5.55
N VAL A 73 19.63 20.45 4.25
CA VAL A 73 18.43 20.52 3.39
C VAL A 73 17.34 19.58 3.91
N LEU A 74 17.69 18.34 4.22
CA LEU A 74 16.74 17.33 4.73
C LEU A 74 16.17 17.73 6.10
N ASN A 75 17.00 18.24 7.01
CA ASN A 75 16.55 18.77 8.29
C ASN A 75 15.60 19.95 8.10
N TYR A 76 15.91 20.89 7.21
CA TYR A 76 15.03 22.01 6.91
C TYR A 76 13.66 21.54 6.42
N LEU A 77 13.62 20.59 5.47
CA LEU A 77 12.36 20.03 4.97
C LEU A 77 11.55 19.36 6.07
N ARG A 78 12.20 18.56 6.94
CA ARG A 78 11.57 17.95 8.11
C ARG A 78 11.03 18.99 9.09
N ASP A 79 11.81 20.02 9.40
CA ASP A 79 11.42 21.08 10.34
C ASP A 79 10.27 21.91 9.77
N GLN A 80 10.21 22.04 8.44
CA GLN A 80 9.08 22.58 7.71
C GLN A 80 7.91 21.60 7.59
N LYS A 81 7.98 20.36 8.08
CA LYS A 81 6.92 19.34 7.90
C LYS A 81 6.58 19.10 6.42
N VAL A 82 7.59 19.09 5.55
CA VAL A 82 7.46 18.73 4.15
C VAL A 82 7.86 17.25 4.00
N PRO A 83 6.93 16.34 3.69
CA PRO A 83 7.29 14.96 3.38
C PRO A 83 8.22 14.91 2.17
N VAL A 84 9.30 14.11 2.27
CA VAL A 84 10.29 13.99 1.21
C VAL A 84 10.35 12.58 0.67
N GLN A 85 10.62 12.46 -0.63
CA GLN A 85 10.85 11.18 -1.28
C GLN A 85 12.23 11.22 -1.95
N LEU A 86 13.10 10.28 -1.58
CA LEU A 86 14.50 10.30 -1.99
C LEU A 86 14.71 9.27 -3.09
N ALA A 87 14.99 9.72 -4.31
CA ALA A 87 15.45 8.87 -5.40
C ALA A 87 16.94 8.56 -5.19
N VAL A 88 17.23 7.41 -4.58
CA VAL A 88 18.59 7.03 -4.17
C VAL A 88 19.25 6.14 -5.22
N ILE A 89 20.48 6.48 -5.59
CA ILE A 89 21.34 5.71 -6.48
C ILE A 89 22.22 4.78 -5.62
N PRO A 90 22.03 3.44 -5.67
CA PRO A 90 22.74 2.51 -4.79
C PRO A 90 24.26 2.49 -4.96
N ARG A 91 24.76 2.71 -6.17
CA ARG A 91 26.19 2.76 -6.46
C ARG A 91 26.48 3.92 -7.40
N TRP A 92 27.37 4.82 -7.00
CA TRP A 92 27.82 5.91 -7.86
C TRP A 92 29.07 5.49 -8.62
N LEU A 93 29.04 5.60 -9.95
CA LEU A 93 30.14 5.21 -10.83
C LEU A 93 30.38 6.30 -11.88
N ASN A 94 31.56 6.94 -11.87
CA ASN A 94 31.97 7.93 -12.88
C ASN A 94 33.33 7.56 -13.48
N PHE A 95 33.51 7.90 -14.76
CA PHE A 95 34.75 7.75 -15.49
C PHE A 95 35.23 9.12 -15.97
N TYR A 96 36.52 9.41 -15.86
CA TYR A 96 37.08 10.72 -16.22
C TYR A 96 38.03 10.63 -17.42
N THR A 97 38.28 11.77 -18.05
CA THR A 97 39.14 11.88 -19.25
C THR A 97 40.59 11.51 -19.01
N ASP A 98 41.05 11.56 -17.76
CA ASP A 98 42.39 11.16 -17.34
C ASP A 98 42.53 9.65 -17.08
N GLY A 99 41.45 8.88 -17.28
CA GLY A 99 41.39 7.44 -17.04
C GLY A 99 41.12 7.06 -15.58
N SER A 100 40.94 8.01 -14.68
CA SER A 100 40.53 7.73 -13.31
C SER A 100 39.04 7.37 -13.23
N THR A 101 38.69 6.60 -12.20
CA THR A 101 37.32 6.14 -11.93
C THR A 101 36.94 6.50 -10.50
N TYR A 102 35.73 7.02 -10.32
CA TYR A 102 35.10 7.13 -9.01
C TYR A 102 34.05 6.04 -8.86
N ASP A 103 34.19 5.18 -7.85
CA ASP A 103 33.30 4.06 -7.60
C ASP A 103 32.99 3.99 -6.11
N GLN A 104 31.75 4.26 -5.74
CA GLN A 104 31.28 4.20 -4.37
C GLN A 104 29.97 3.43 -4.30
N VAL A 105 29.91 2.47 -3.39
CA VAL A 105 28.75 1.60 -3.19
C VAL A 105 28.16 1.86 -1.82
N LEU A 106 26.84 2.00 -1.74
CA LEU A 106 26.16 2.39 -0.50
C LEU A 106 26.30 1.35 0.64
N ASP A 107 26.58 0.08 0.32
CA ASP A 107 26.76 -0.99 1.30
C ASP A 107 28.23 -1.21 1.72
N ASN A 108 29.17 -0.35 1.30
CA ASN A 108 30.56 -0.43 1.71
C ASN A 108 30.72 -0.17 3.22
N SER A 109 30.99 -1.22 4.00
CA SER A 109 31.17 -1.17 5.45
C SER A 109 32.48 -0.53 5.89
N ASP A 110 33.48 -0.48 5.01
CA ASP A 110 34.86 -0.12 5.36
C ASP A 110 35.14 1.37 5.14
N SER A 111 34.18 2.11 4.58
CA SER A 111 34.28 3.54 4.32
C SER A 111 33.53 4.36 5.37
N GLU A 112 34.27 5.18 6.12
CA GLU A 112 33.70 6.13 7.09
C GLU A 112 32.73 7.12 6.44
N TYR A 113 33.05 7.56 5.22
CA TYR A 113 32.16 8.44 4.44
C TYR A 113 30.85 7.74 4.07
N ILE A 114 30.89 6.46 3.66
CA ILE A 114 29.67 5.70 3.34
C ILE A 114 28.85 5.41 4.61
N ALA A 115 29.50 5.13 5.73
CA ALA A 115 28.82 5.03 7.02
C ALA A 115 28.11 6.34 7.41
N ALA A 116 28.76 7.48 7.21
CA ALA A 116 28.17 8.80 7.40
C ALA A 116 26.99 9.04 6.43
N PHE A 117 27.12 8.66 5.17
CA PHE A 117 26.06 8.80 4.15
C PHE A 117 24.81 8.01 4.52
N ARG A 118 24.97 6.72 4.86
CA ARG A 118 23.89 5.88 5.35
C ARG A 118 23.22 6.47 6.59
N LYS A 119 24.00 7.04 7.50
CA LYS A 119 23.45 7.70 8.69
C LYS A 119 22.53 8.87 8.33
N VAL A 120 22.90 9.71 7.36
CA VAL A 120 22.03 10.81 6.89
C VAL A 120 20.73 10.29 6.27
N LEU A 121 20.81 9.21 5.49
CA LEU A 121 19.62 8.59 4.90
C LEU A 121 18.69 7.96 5.96
N HIS A 122 19.23 7.25 6.96
CA HIS A 122 18.44 6.71 8.06
C HIS A 122 17.79 7.81 8.90
N GLU A 123 18.50 8.92 9.17
CA GLU A 123 17.91 10.08 9.86
C GLU A 123 16.74 10.67 9.06
N ALA A 124 16.83 10.69 7.72
CA ALA A 124 15.74 11.13 6.87
C ALA A 124 14.55 10.15 6.92
N GLU A 125 14.81 8.85 6.80
CA GLU A 125 13.78 7.79 6.87
C GLU A 125 13.05 7.79 8.22
N GLN A 126 13.79 7.89 9.33
CA GLN A 126 13.23 8.06 10.68
C GLN A 126 12.40 9.33 10.82
N GLY A 127 12.74 10.37 10.05
CA GLY A 127 11.97 11.61 9.93
C GLY A 127 10.77 11.53 8.98
N GLY A 128 10.48 10.36 8.41
CA GLY A 128 9.36 10.12 7.50
C GLY A 128 9.68 10.25 6.01
N ALA A 129 10.96 10.31 5.63
CA ALA A 129 11.36 10.25 4.22
C ALA A 129 11.04 8.88 3.62
N VAL A 130 10.50 8.86 2.40
CA VAL A 130 10.30 7.63 1.63
C VAL A 130 11.51 7.41 0.73
N ILE A 131 12.29 6.37 0.98
CA ILE A 131 13.46 6.03 0.17
C ILE A 131 13.04 5.15 -1.00
N GLY A 132 13.37 5.56 -2.22
CA GLY A 132 13.20 4.78 -3.45
C GLY A 132 14.53 4.47 -4.11
N MET A 133 14.50 3.58 -5.10
CA MET A 133 15.67 3.20 -5.89
C MET A 133 15.61 3.89 -7.25
N HIS A 134 16.66 4.63 -7.57
CA HIS A 134 16.83 5.38 -8.80
C HIS A 134 17.94 4.75 -9.65
N GLY A 135 17.56 3.80 -10.50
CA GLY A 135 18.54 2.95 -11.19
C GLY A 135 19.36 2.07 -10.23
N TYR A 136 20.46 1.52 -10.75
CA TYR A 136 21.52 0.93 -9.93
C TYR A 136 22.74 1.84 -9.89
N THR A 137 23.18 2.36 -11.04
CA THR A 137 24.27 3.36 -11.10
C THR A 137 23.87 4.63 -11.84
N HIS A 138 22.59 4.82 -12.13
CA HIS A 138 22.02 5.92 -12.90
C HIS A 138 22.42 5.91 -14.40
N GLN A 139 23.57 5.36 -14.74
CA GLN A 139 24.24 5.49 -16.03
C GLN A 139 24.62 4.11 -16.60
N TYR A 140 24.71 4.02 -17.93
CA TYR A 140 25.11 2.81 -18.64
C TYR A 140 26.62 2.75 -18.92
N GLY A 141 27.20 1.56 -18.78
CA GLY A 141 28.53 1.22 -19.27
C GLY A 141 29.64 1.35 -18.23
N THR A 142 30.83 0.89 -18.59
CA THR A 142 32.02 0.84 -17.73
C THR A 142 33.20 1.65 -18.28
N ASP A 143 32.97 2.44 -19.33
CA ASP A 143 33.99 3.23 -20.02
C ASP A 143 33.45 4.62 -20.31
N LEU A 144 34.30 5.66 -20.18
CA LEU A 144 33.93 7.04 -20.47
C LEU A 144 33.22 7.17 -21.82
N ARG A 145 32.00 7.68 -21.80
CA ARG A 145 31.23 7.93 -23.02
C ARG A 145 31.42 9.34 -23.55
N LYS A 146 31.69 9.45 -24.85
CA LYS A 146 31.88 10.74 -25.55
C LYS A 146 30.58 11.48 -25.85
N ASP A 147 29.42 10.85 -25.65
CA ASP A 147 28.10 11.42 -25.91
C ASP A 147 27.51 12.13 -24.68
N GLY A 148 28.27 12.25 -23.59
CA GLY A 148 27.79 12.83 -22.33
C GLY A 148 26.82 11.92 -21.58
N GLY A 149 26.60 10.68 -22.01
CA GLY A 149 25.68 9.73 -21.37
C GLY A 149 26.11 9.23 -19.98
N HIS A 150 27.19 9.77 -19.42
CA HIS A 150 27.65 9.59 -18.04
C HIS A 150 27.44 10.83 -17.16
N GLU A 151 26.96 11.94 -17.74
CA GLU A 151 26.56 13.10 -16.96
C GLU A 151 25.20 12.82 -16.32
N THR A 152 25.03 13.11 -15.02
CA THR A 152 23.76 12.84 -14.31
C THR A 152 22.55 13.52 -14.96
N ALA A 153 22.75 14.68 -15.60
CA ALA A 153 21.68 15.44 -16.23
C ALA A 153 21.20 14.86 -17.59
N ILE A 154 21.94 13.94 -18.20
CA ILE A 154 21.68 13.44 -19.58
C ILE A 154 21.73 11.90 -19.63
N GLY A 155 22.52 11.28 -18.76
CA GLY A 155 22.81 9.87 -18.77
C GLY A 155 21.59 9.02 -18.46
N SER A 156 21.48 7.88 -19.15
CA SER A 156 20.46 6.88 -18.89
C SER A 156 21.11 5.53 -18.66
N GLU A 157 20.45 4.70 -17.87
CA GLU A 157 20.94 3.37 -17.54
C GLU A 157 20.39 2.27 -18.47
N PHE A 158 19.12 2.41 -18.86
CA PHE A 158 18.40 1.42 -19.66
C PHE A 158 17.99 2.01 -21.00
N ASN A 159 17.74 1.13 -21.98
CA ASN A 159 17.29 1.52 -23.33
C ASN A 159 18.13 2.66 -23.94
N VAL A 160 19.44 2.51 -23.82
CA VAL A 160 20.40 3.51 -24.25
C VAL A 160 20.60 3.44 -25.76
N HIS A 161 20.58 4.60 -26.41
CA HIS A 161 20.87 4.72 -27.82
C HIS A 161 22.32 4.26 -28.11
N GLY A 162 22.50 3.37 -29.09
CA GLY A 162 23.81 2.81 -29.44
C GLY A 162 24.33 1.70 -28.53
N ALA A 163 23.57 1.27 -27.52
CA ALA A 163 23.93 0.17 -26.63
C ALA A 163 22.79 -0.86 -26.55
N ASP A 164 22.77 -1.84 -27.47
CA ASP A 164 21.65 -2.77 -27.61
C ASP A 164 21.50 -3.76 -26.44
N ASP A 165 22.60 -4.08 -25.75
CA ASP A 165 22.61 -4.90 -24.54
C ASP A 165 21.82 -4.23 -23.39
N SER A 166 21.87 -2.90 -23.27
CA SER A 166 21.12 -2.11 -22.28
C SER A 166 19.59 -2.21 -22.42
N LYS A 167 19.09 -2.72 -23.55
CA LYS A 167 17.65 -2.90 -23.84
C LYS A 167 17.14 -4.26 -23.35
N THR A 168 18.04 -5.17 -23.01
CA THR A 168 17.69 -6.57 -22.75
C THR A 168 17.13 -6.77 -21.34
N ILE A 169 16.30 -7.81 -21.18
CA ILE A 169 15.77 -8.23 -19.88
C ILE A 169 16.87 -8.75 -18.94
N PRO A 170 17.84 -9.58 -19.39
CA PRO A 170 18.97 -9.98 -18.55
C PRO A 170 19.74 -8.78 -18.00
N PHE A 171 20.05 -7.77 -18.82
CA PHE A 171 20.72 -6.55 -18.36
C PHE A 171 19.92 -5.88 -17.24
N ALA A 172 18.65 -5.54 -17.51
CA ALA A 172 17.81 -4.86 -16.53
C ALA A 172 17.61 -5.68 -15.24
N LYS A 173 17.51 -7.01 -15.36
CA LYS A 173 17.34 -7.90 -14.21
C LYS A 173 18.58 -7.93 -13.32
N THR A 174 19.77 -8.00 -13.90
CA THR A 174 21.04 -7.95 -13.15
C THR A 174 21.14 -6.63 -12.38
N ARG A 175 20.91 -5.51 -13.05
CA ARG A 175 21.00 -4.17 -12.44
C ARG A 175 19.99 -4.01 -11.30
N MET A 176 18.75 -4.46 -11.51
CA MET A 176 17.70 -4.45 -10.48
C MET A 176 18.10 -5.26 -9.24
N ASN A 177 18.61 -6.49 -9.44
CA ASN A 177 19.05 -7.35 -8.35
C ASN A 177 20.25 -6.76 -7.59
N GLU A 178 21.25 -6.23 -8.29
CA GLU A 178 22.43 -5.61 -7.66
C GLU A 178 22.05 -4.37 -6.85
N GLY A 179 21.25 -3.47 -7.42
CA GLY A 179 20.77 -2.27 -6.73
C GLY A 179 19.99 -2.62 -5.46
N ILE A 180 19.03 -3.54 -5.55
CA ILE A 180 18.25 -4.02 -4.40
C ILE A 180 19.13 -4.68 -3.34
N GLN A 181 20.10 -5.49 -3.76
CA GLN A 181 21.02 -6.14 -2.83
C GLN A 181 21.82 -5.11 -2.03
N ILE A 182 22.35 -4.09 -2.71
CA ILE A 182 23.10 -3.00 -2.08
C ILE A 182 22.21 -2.22 -1.13
N MET A 183 21.01 -1.82 -1.56
CA MET A 183 20.06 -1.10 -0.70
C MET A 183 19.75 -1.89 0.58
N ASN A 184 19.41 -3.18 0.43
CA ASN A 184 19.09 -4.04 1.59
C ASN A 184 20.30 -4.21 2.53
N LYS A 185 21.50 -4.44 2.00
CA LYS A 185 22.73 -4.55 2.82
C LYS A 185 23.11 -3.24 3.50
N ALA A 186 22.77 -2.11 2.87
CA ALA A 186 22.92 -0.79 3.45
C ALA A 186 21.86 -0.48 4.52
N GLY A 187 20.84 -1.34 4.69
CA GLY A 187 19.78 -1.19 5.69
C GLY A 187 18.50 -0.52 5.17
N PHE A 188 18.33 -0.38 3.85
CA PHE A 188 17.19 0.29 3.23
C PHE A 188 16.34 -0.67 2.40
N ALA A 189 15.03 -0.67 2.65
CA ALA A 189 14.04 -1.38 1.84
C ALA A 189 13.33 -0.38 0.91
N PRO A 190 13.75 -0.27 -0.38
CA PRO A 190 13.23 0.78 -1.25
C PRO A 190 11.73 0.63 -1.50
N LYS A 191 10.98 1.74 -1.37
CA LYS A 191 9.51 1.77 -1.42
C LYS A 191 8.94 2.17 -2.78
N PHE A 192 9.75 2.75 -3.65
CA PHE A 192 9.37 3.04 -5.03
C PHE A 192 10.54 2.84 -5.99
N TRP A 193 10.21 2.63 -7.25
CA TRP A 193 11.15 2.61 -8.36
C TRP A 193 11.12 3.89 -9.16
N GLU A 194 12.28 4.26 -9.67
CA GLU A 194 12.40 5.14 -10.80
C GLU A 194 13.51 4.70 -11.76
N ALA A 195 13.14 4.54 -13.03
CA ALA A 195 14.12 4.40 -14.10
C ALA A 195 14.81 5.75 -14.37
N PRO A 196 16.16 5.82 -14.38
CA PRO A 196 16.89 7.04 -14.70
C PRO A 196 16.40 7.68 -16.00
N HIS A 197 15.97 8.94 -15.90
CA HIS A 197 15.43 9.75 -17.00
C HIS A 197 14.23 9.13 -17.73
N TYR A 198 13.52 8.21 -17.07
CA TYR A 198 12.37 7.49 -17.62
C TYR A 198 12.69 6.67 -18.90
N HIS A 199 13.96 6.34 -19.11
CA HIS A 199 14.39 5.51 -20.23
C HIS A 199 14.25 4.02 -19.89
N SER A 200 13.41 3.32 -20.63
CA SER A 200 13.22 1.87 -20.53
C SER A 200 12.59 1.32 -21.81
N THR A 201 12.56 0.00 -21.97
CA THR A 201 11.66 -0.68 -22.91
C THR A 201 10.39 -1.17 -22.19
N LEU A 202 9.30 -1.44 -22.92
CA LEU A 202 8.07 -2.00 -22.34
C LEU A 202 8.33 -3.29 -21.53
N GLN A 203 9.22 -4.16 -22.01
CA GLN A 203 9.55 -5.40 -21.32
C GLN A 203 10.32 -5.11 -20.01
N GLN A 204 11.19 -4.10 -20.00
CA GLN A 204 11.88 -3.66 -18.80
C GLN A 204 10.92 -3.08 -17.77
N ASP A 205 9.92 -2.29 -18.18
CA ASP A 205 8.88 -1.80 -17.28
C ASP A 205 8.04 -2.93 -16.66
N LEU A 206 7.70 -3.96 -17.45
CA LEU A 206 7.07 -5.17 -16.93
C LEU A 206 7.96 -5.90 -15.93
N LEU A 207 9.28 -5.93 -16.17
CA LEU A 207 10.24 -6.48 -15.22
C LEU A 207 10.27 -5.66 -13.92
N PHE A 208 10.41 -4.33 -14.00
CA PHE A 208 10.48 -3.42 -12.85
C PHE A 208 9.23 -3.51 -11.97
N ARG A 209 8.05 -3.57 -12.58
CA ARG A 209 6.76 -3.79 -11.88
C ARG A 209 6.66 -5.14 -11.15
N GLY A 210 7.52 -6.10 -11.48
CA GLY A 210 7.67 -7.31 -10.68
C GLY A 210 8.24 -6.99 -9.30
N TYR A 211 9.25 -6.13 -9.24
CA TYR A 211 9.95 -5.75 -8.01
C TYR A 211 9.18 -4.69 -7.21
N PHE A 212 8.54 -3.74 -7.89
CA PHE A 212 7.90 -2.58 -7.25
C PHE A 212 6.42 -2.44 -7.62
N GLY A 213 5.58 -2.28 -6.60
CA GLY A 213 4.18 -1.88 -6.75
C GLY A 213 3.99 -0.41 -7.08
N LEU A 214 4.95 0.44 -6.69
CA LEU A 214 4.92 1.89 -6.84
C LEU A 214 6.10 2.37 -7.69
N ASN A 215 5.80 3.09 -8.76
CA ASN A 215 6.75 3.65 -9.70
C ASN A 215 6.56 5.17 -9.71
N TYR A 216 7.54 5.92 -9.22
CA TYR A 216 7.45 7.38 -9.18
C TYR A 216 7.90 7.98 -10.53
N HIS A 217 7.39 7.48 -11.64
CA HIS A 217 7.65 8.05 -12.96
C HIS A 217 6.41 7.90 -13.84
N PRO A 218 6.31 8.61 -14.98
CA PRO A 218 5.27 8.34 -15.95
C PRO A 218 5.35 6.91 -16.50
N ASP A 219 4.19 6.34 -16.84
CA ASP A 219 4.11 5.18 -17.73
C ASP A 219 4.38 5.64 -19.17
N VAL A 220 5.64 5.51 -19.59
CA VAL A 220 6.14 5.99 -20.89
C VAL A 220 5.77 5.07 -22.07
N HIS A 221 5.26 3.86 -21.80
CA HIS A 221 4.88 2.89 -22.85
C HIS A 221 3.36 2.70 -22.99
N GLY A 222 2.58 3.38 -22.14
CA GLY A 222 1.13 3.39 -22.25
C GLY A 222 0.64 4.04 -23.55
N SER A 223 -0.61 3.74 -23.96
CA SER A 223 -1.24 4.35 -25.13
C SER A 223 -1.29 5.88 -25.08
N LYS A 224 -1.24 6.45 -23.88
CA LYS A 224 -0.97 7.86 -23.59
C LYS A 224 -0.13 7.95 -22.32
N VAL A 225 0.94 8.74 -22.36
CA VAL A 225 1.62 9.21 -21.15
C VAL A 225 0.61 10.04 -20.37
N THR A 226 0.39 9.69 -19.11
CA THR A 226 -0.61 10.35 -18.27
C THR A 226 0.04 11.42 -17.41
N ASP A 227 -0.60 12.58 -17.31
CA ASP A 227 -0.18 13.66 -16.40
C ASP A 227 -0.78 13.52 -14.99
N ASN A 228 -1.36 12.36 -14.67
CA ASN A 228 -1.99 12.04 -13.39
C ASN A 228 -1.59 10.63 -12.94
N VAL A 229 -1.87 10.29 -11.67
CA VAL A 229 -1.65 8.95 -11.12
C VAL A 229 -2.34 7.91 -12.00
N LYS A 230 -1.60 6.87 -12.36
CA LYS A 230 -2.11 5.77 -13.20
C LYS A 230 -2.05 4.45 -12.45
N MET A 231 -3.24 3.86 -12.25
CA MET A 231 -3.39 2.51 -11.74
C MET A 231 -3.36 1.50 -12.87
N ILE A 232 -2.43 0.56 -12.81
CA ILE A 232 -2.44 -0.63 -13.65
C ILE A 232 -3.19 -1.72 -12.88
N ASN A 233 -4.30 -2.22 -13.42
CA ASN A 233 -5.05 -3.35 -12.86
C ASN A 233 -4.86 -4.60 -13.72
N LYS A 234 -3.62 -5.10 -13.81
CA LYS A 234 -3.26 -6.28 -14.62
C LYS A 234 -2.29 -7.15 -13.86
N ARG A 235 -2.48 -8.48 -13.95
CA ARG A 235 -1.53 -9.45 -13.42
C ARG A 235 -0.23 -9.39 -14.20
N ASN A 236 0.88 -9.35 -13.50
CA ASN A 236 2.22 -9.39 -14.01
C ASN A 236 2.87 -10.72 -13.63
N VAL A 237 3.58 -11.35 -14.57
CA VAL A 237 4.29 -12.62 -14.38
C VAL A 237 5.74 -12.52 -14.86
N MET A 238 6.24 -11.31 -15.09
CA MET A 238 7.50 -11.12 -15.78
C MET A 238 8.73 -11.49 -14.95
N SER A 239 8.65 -11.39 -13.63
CA SER A 239 9.78 -11.66 -12.75
C SER A 239 9.30 -12.23 -11.43
N GLY A 240 9.89 -13.36 -11.03
CA GLY A 240 9.60 -14.00 -9.76
C GLY A 240 8.13 -14.39 -9.60
N ALA A 241 7.58 -14.17 -8.40
CA ALA A 241 6.18 -14.40 -8.11
C ALA A 241 5.26 -13.49 -8.93
N SER A 242 4.11 -14.02 -9.34
CA SER A 242 3.11 -13.20 -10.02
C SER A 242 2.57 -12.13 -9.07
N SER A 243 2.11 -11.02 -9.62
CA SER A 243 1.57 -9.93 -8.80
C SER A 243 0.44 -9.18 -9.52
N LEU A 244 -0.55 -8.67 -8.79
CA LEU A 244 -1.67 -7.92 -9.38
C LEU A 244 -1.48 -6.41 -9.23
N GLY A 245 -1.39 -5.73 -10.36
CA GLY A 245 -1.46 -4.28 -10.47
C GLY A 245 -0.20 -3.52 -10.06
N ALA A 246 -0.14 -2.23 -10.34
CA ALA A 246 0.96 -1.32 -10.01
C ALA A 246 0.49 0.14 -10.13
N VAL A 247 1.22 1.08 -9.55
CA VAL A 247 0.93 2.51 -9.62
C VAL A 247 2.09 3.25 -10.28
N TYR A 248 1.75 4.17 -11.18
CA TYR A 248 2.68 5.14 -11.76
C TYR A 248 2.28 6.55 -11.33
N ILE A 249 3.23 7.33 -10.84
CA ILE A 249 3.03 8.74 -10.48
C ILE A 249 3.97 9.58 -11.36
N PRO A 250 3.44 10.41 -12.26
CA PRO A 250 4.26 11.27 -13.09
C PRO A 250 4.71 12.54 -12.34
N THR A 251 5.65 13.27 -12.93
CA THR A 251 6.14 14.59 -12.48
C THR A 251 5.87 15.66 -13.55
N PRO A 252 4.60 15.92 -13.93
CA PRO A 252 4.29 16.80 -15.07
C PRO A 252 4.68 18.27 -14.84
N PHE A 253 4.92 18.67 -13.58
CA PHE A 253 5.43 20.01 -13.29
C PHE A 253 6.93 20.12 -13.58
N GLY A 254 7.63 19.00 -13.74
CA GLY A 254 9.03 18.91 -14.13
C GLY A 254 9.97 19.12 -12.95
N TYR A 255 10.99 19.95 -13.15
CA TYR A 255 11.95 20.36 -12.13
C TYR A 255 12.22 21.85 -12.19
N VAL A 256 13.05 22.35 -11.28
CA VAL A 256 13.58 23.71 -11.31
C VAL A 256 14.98 23.69 -11.95
N PRO A 257 15.14 24.10 -13.22
CA PRO A 257 16.46 24.23 -13.84
C PRO A 257 17.33 25.25 -13.13
N PHE A 258 18.65 25.09 -13.21
CA PHE A 258 19.61 26.03 -12.64
C PHE A 258 19.42 27.48 -13.09
N SER A 259 18.91 27.69 -14.31
CA SER A 259 18.67 29.01 -14.93
C SER A 259 17.26 29.56 -14.69
N LYS A 260 16.44 28.89 -13.89
CA LYS A 260 15.03 29.23 -13.65
C LYS A 260 14.77 29.36 -12.16
N ASP A 261 13.61 29.92 -11.85
CA ASP A 261 13.17 30.18 -10.48
C ASP A 261 11.93 29.35 -10.11
N GLU A 262 11.41 29.58 -8.91
CA GLU A 262 10.25 28.90 -8.33
C GLU A 262 8.97 29.00 -9.17
N HIS A 263 8.84 30.00 -10.05
CA HIS A 263 7.61 30.22 -10.83
C HIS A 263 7.32 29.08 -11.80
N VAL A 264 8.34 28.30 -12.22
CA VAL A 264 8.13 27.11 -13.07
C VAL A 264 7.23 26.05 -12.41
N ILE A 265 7.15 26.06 -11.08
CA ILE A 265 6.28 25.20 -10.28
C ILE A 265 5.03 25.98 -9.84
N LEU A 266 5.22 27.13 -9.19
CA LEU A 266 4.13 27.87 -8.54
C LEU A 266 3.07 28.38 -9.53
N ASP A 267 3.46 28.72 -10.75
CA ASP A 267 2.53 29.25 -11.75
C ASP A 267 1.61 28.17 -12.33
N LYS A 268 1.90 26.89 -12.12
CA LYS A 268 1.08 25.76 -12.60
C LYS A 268 0.00 25.34 -11.60
N LEU A 269 0.18 25.64 -10.30
CA LEU A 269 -0.76 25.27 -9.24
C LEU A 269 -2.15 25.85 -9.52
N GLY A 270 -3.18 25.02 -9.42
CA GLY A 270 -4.58 25.41 -9.66
C GLY A 270 -4.91 25.82 -11.10
N LYS A 271 -3.96 25.79 -12.04
CA LYS A 271 -4.16 26.21 -13.44
C LYS A 271 -4.19 25.04 -14.44
N THR A 272 -3.94 23.82 -13.98
CA THR A 272 -3.95 22.62 -14.82
C THR A 272 -4.71 21.48 -14.12
N ASN A 273 -5.17 20.49 -14.90
CA ASN A 273 -5.76 19.25 -14.39
C ASN A 273 -4.72 18.15 -14.17
N GLN A 274 -3.43 18.51 -14.15
CA GLN A 274 -2.33 17.57 -13.95
C GLN A 274 -2.08 17.41 -12.45
N ILE A 275 -1.54 16.27 -12.02
CA ILE A 275 -1.10 16.12 -10.64
C ILE A 275 0.04 17.11 -10.37
N ALA A 276 -0.07 17.87 -9.27
CA ALA A 276 1.00 18.78 -8.86
C ALA A 276 2.16 17.96 -8.28
N SER A 277 3.06 17.52 -9.15
CA SER A 277 4.17 16.63 -8.81
C SER A 277 5.39 17.02 -9.61
N PHE A 278 6.52 17.19 -8.92
CA PHE A 278 7.77 17.66 -9.48
C PHE A 278 8.96 17.04 -8.74
N PHE A 279 10.15 17.20 -9.31
CA PHE A 279 11.40 16.82 -8.67
C PHE A 279 12.35 17.99 -8.49
N TYR A 280 13.22 17.88 -7.50
CA TYR A 280 14.15 18.93 -7.13
C TYR A 280 15.52 18.34 -6.78
N HIS A 281 16.57 18.98 -7.29
CA HIS A 281 17.95 18.58 -7.00
C HIS A 281 18.43 19.29 -5.73
N PRO A 282 18.66 18.58 -4.60
CA PRO A 282 18.95 19.23 -3.32
C PRO A 282 20.29 19.97 -3.32
N PHE A 283 21.23 19.62 -4.22
CA PHE A 283 22.51 20.32 -4.34
C PHE A 283 22.37 21.77 -4.83
N LEU A 284 21.22 22.17 -5.41
CA LEU A 284 20.95 23.57 -5.77
C LEU A 284 20.95 24.51 -4.56
N GLU A 285 20.68 23.96 -3.37
CA GLU A 285 20.65 24.70 -2.11
C GLU A 285 22.04 24.92 -1.50
N PHE A 286 23.05 24.16 -1.94
CA PHE A 286 24.35 24.09 -1.26
C PHE A 286 25.11 25.41 -1.22
N LYS A 287 24.93 26.25 -2.25
CA LYS A 287 25.54 27.58 -2.34
C LYS A 287 24.98 28.58 -1.32
N TYR A 288 23.81 28.30 -0.73
CA TYR A 288 23.18 29.16 0.27
C TYR A 288 23.49 28.73 1.71
N LEU A 289 24.10 27.56 1.90
CA LEU A 289 24.36 26.99 3.22
C LEU A 289 25.73 27.42 3.75
N THR A 290 25.74 27.87 5.00
CA THR A 290 26.96 28.24 5.73
C THR A 290 27.29 27.23 6.81
N ALA A 291 28.58 26.94 6.99
CA ALA A 291 29.04 26.08 8.08
C ALA A 291 28.69 26.72 9.42
N ALA A 292 28.09 25.95 10.32
CA ALA A 292 27.78 26.40 11.66
C ALA A 292 29.03 26.35 12.54
N ALA A 293 29.15 27.30 13.46
CA ALA A 293 30.27 27.39 14.40
C ALA A 293 29.75 27.61 15.83
N ASP A 294 30.55 27.20 16.82
CA ASP A 294 30.29 27.52 18.24
C ASP A 294 30.57 29.00 18.56
N ALA A 295 30.40 29.39 19.83
CA ALA A 295 30.58 30.77 20.28
C ALA A 295 32.02 31.26 20.08
N GLU A 296 32.99 30.34 19.98
CA GLU A 296 34.40 30.59 19.77
C GLU A 296 34.79 30.58 18.27
N GLY A 297 33.82 30.33 17.37
CA GLY A 297 34.04 30.32 15.92
C GLY A 297 34.59 29.00 15.38
N LYS A 298 34.63 27.92 16.17
CA LYS A 298 35.08 26.61 15.72
C LYS A 298 33.94 25.87 15.00
N PRO A 299 34.20 25.19 13.86
CA PRO A 299 33.17 24.46 13.13
C PRO A 299 32.48 23.41 13.99
N LEU A 300 31.14 23.41 13.97
CA LEU A 300 30.33 22.40 14.62
C LEU A 300 30.35 21.12 13.78
N ILE A 301 30.69 20.00 14.43
CA ILE A 301 30.68 18.66 13.83
C ILE A 301 29.69 17.80 14.61
N ARG A 302 28.75 17.16 13.91
CA ARG A 302 27.80 16.19 14.49
C ARG A 302 28.05 14.82 13.90
N ASP A 303 28.58 13.92 14.71
CA ASP A 303 28.88 12.54 14.33
C ASP A 303 29.84 12.43 13.13
N GLY A 304 30.91 13.22 13.15
CA GLY A 304 31.89 13.26 12.06
C GLY A 304 31.44 14.04 10.82
N ILE A 305 30.19 14.55 10.77
CA ILE A 305 29.67 15.33 9.65
C ILE A 305 29.61 16.82 10.04
N PRO A 306 30.19 17.74 9.26
CA PRO A 306 30.07 19.17 9.50
C PRO A 306 28.62 19.65 9.46
N VAL A 307 28.26 20.51 10.41
CA VAL A 307 26.91 21.07 10.51
C VAL A 307 26.81 22.30 9.62
N TYR A 308 25.79 22.33 8.78
CA TYR A 308 25.44 23.47 7.93
C TYR A 308 24.06 23.99 8.29
N THR A 309 23.85 25.30 8.08
CA THR A 309 22.56 25.97 8.33
C THR A 309 22.26 26.97 7.22
N TYR A 310 20.98 27.29 7.04
CA TYR A 310 20.60 28.45 6.24
C TYR A 310 20.85 29.72 7.06
N PRO A 311 21.49 30.74 6.47
CA PRO A 311 21.50 32.08 7.04
C PRO A 311 20.08 32.59 7.30
N GLN A 312 19.92 33.45 8.31
CA GLN A 312 18.61 33.97 8.71
C GLN A 312 17.86 34.69 7.58
N GLU A 313 18.59 35.31 6.65
CA GLU A 313 18.04 36.04 5.49
C GLU A 313 18.07 35.23 4.18
N ALA A 314 18.48 33.96 4.22
CA ALA A 314 18.49 33.15 3.01
C ALA A 314 17.06 32.93 2.52
N VAL A 315 16.84 33.20 1.23
CA VAL A 315 15.58 32.91 0.52
C VAL A 315 15.94 32.16 -0.75
N THR A 316 15.92 30.84 -0.68
CA THR A 316 16.25 29.95 -1.79
C THR A 316 15.02 29.60 -2.63
N HIS A 317 15.23 29.00 -3.81
CA HIS A 317 14.10 28.53 -4.63
C HIS A 317 13.26 27.49 -3.90
N LEU A 318 13.89 26.54 -3.17
CA LEU A 318 13.15 25.55 -2.40
C LEU A 318 12.30 26.20 -1.29
N GLN A 319 12.85 27.16 -0.56
CA GLN A 319 12.14 27.88 0.50
C GLN A 319 10.95 28.67 -0.04
N LYS A 320 11.13 29.35 -1.18
CA LYS A 320 10.04 30.08 -1.85
C LYS A 320 8.96 29.16 -2.40
N ILE A 321 9.33 27.99 -2.94
CA ILE A 321 8.35 26.99 -3.37
C ILE A 321 7.51 26.54 -2.18
N ILE A 322 8.14 26.21 -1.05
CA ILE A 322 7.42 25.75 0.15
C ILE A 322 6.45 26.82 0.66
N ALA A 323 6.90 28.08 0.73
CA ALA A 323 6.05 29.21 1.11
C ALA A 323 4.89 29.40 0.12
N GLY A 324 5.20 29.47 -1.19
CA GLY A 324 4.22 29.69 -2.24
C GLY A 324 3.17 28.57 -2.38
N VAL A 325 3.54 27.31 -2.14
CA VAL A 325 2.61 26.18 -2.10
C VAL A 325 1.58 26.38 -0.97
N ARG A 326 2.03 26.80 0.22
CA ARG A 326 1.16 27.07 1.36
C ARG A 326 0.29 28.30 1.18
N ASP A 327 0.84 29.36 0.61
CA ASP A 327 0.11 30.60 0.30
C ASP A 327 -1.03 30.35 -0.70
N GLN A 328 -0.88 29.32 -1.55
CA GLN A 328 -1.93 28.86 -2.47
C GLN A 328 -2.84 27.77 -1.87
N HIS A 329 -2.75 27.51 -0.55
CA HIS A 329 -3.55 26.53 0.19
C HIS A 329 -3.37 25.07 -0.29
N TYR A 330 -2.18 24.73 -0.76
CA TYR A 330 -1.78 23.35 -1.01
C TYR A 330 -0.95 22.81 0.15
N GLU A 331 -1.05 21.50 0.39
CA GLU A 331 -0.20 20.76 1.34
C GLU A 331 0.84 19.90 0.61
N PHE A 332 1.97 19.61 1.25
CA PHE A 332 2.87 18.60 0.73
C PHE A 332 2.42 17.22 1.18
N TYR A 333 2.26 16.31 0.23
CA TYR A 333 1.90 14.92 0.49
C TYR A 333 3.13 14.03 0.43
N SER A 334 3.16 13.00 1.28
CA SER A 334 4.03 11.86 1.04
C SER A 334 3.52 11.03 -0.15
N LEU A 335 4.38 10.21 -0.73
CA LEU A 335 3.95 9.21 -1.71
C LEU A 335 2.86 8.28 -1.15
N HIS A 336 2.93 7.95 0.14
CA HIS A 336 1.99 7.07 0.81
C HIS A 336 0.67 7.76 1.16
N ASP A 337 0.63 9.09 1.26
CA ASP A 337 -0.62 9.84 1.33
C ASP A 337 -1.33 9.88 -0.03
N CYS A 338 -0.56 10.01 -1.11
CA CYS A 338 -1.08 9.98 -2.48
C CYS A 338 -1.59 8.58 -2.84
N VAL A 339 -0.84 7.54 -2.47
CA VAL A 339 -1.13 6.12 -2.73
C VAL A 339 -1.22 5.39 -1.39
N PRO A 340 -2.42 5.33 -0.78
CA PRO A 340 -2.59 4.79 0.58
C PRO A 340 -2.34 3.28 0.65
N PHE A 341 -2.44 2.58 -0.48
CA PHE A 341 -2.09 1.16 -0.58
C PHE A 341 -1.21 0.90 -1.80
N THR A 342 -0.08 0.24 -1.60
CA THR A 342 0.82 -0.15 -2.68
C THR A 342 0.55 -1.61 -3.04
N PRO A 343 0.18 -1.93 -4.30
CA PRO A 343 -0.01 -3.31 -4.74
C PRO A 343 1.25 -4.14 -4.45
N SER A 344 1.10 -5.26 -3.76
CA SER A 344 2.20 -6.09 -3.28
C SER A 344 2.04 -7.55 -3.76
N GLU A 345 2.62 -8.50 -3.04
CA GLU A 345 2.75 -9.89 -3.44
C GLU A 345 1.40 -10.55 -3.75
N SER A 346 1.42 -11.53 -4.64
CA SER A 346 0.32 -12.49 -4.74
C SER A 346 0.76 -13.84 -4.18
N LEU A 347 -0.15 -14.50 -3.46
CA LEU A 347 0.01 -15.87 -3.00
C LEU A 347 -0.94 -16.78 -3.77
N GLN A 348 -0.40 -17.84 -4.37
CA GLN A 348 -1.17 -18.92 -4.95
C GLN A 348 -1.23 -20.08 -3.96
N LEU A 349 -2.42 -20.40 -3.46
CA LEU A 349 -2.65 -21.58 -2.64
C LEU A 349 -2.57 -22.85 -3.48
N SER A 350 -2.09 -23.95 -2.89
CA SER A 350 -1.99 -25.25 -3.55
C SER A 350 -3.36 -25.90 -3.77
N LYS A 351 -4.34 -25.55 -2.94
CA LYS A 351 -5.73 -26.04 -2.97
C LYS A 351 -6.70 -24.88 -3.20
N LYS A 352 -7.76 -25.16 -3.95
CA LYS A 352 -8.79 -24.16 -4.32
C LYS A 352 -10.04 -24.20 -3.43
N LYS A 353 -10.41 -25.38 -2.90
CA LYS A 353 -11.57 -25.56 -2.03
C LYS A 353 -11.16 -25.57 -0.56
N VAL A 354 -10.71 -24.43 -0.09
CA VAL A 354 -10.29 -24.24 1.31
C VAL A 354 -11.12 -23.16 1.96
N ASN A 355 -11.31 -23.26 3.27
CA ASN A 355 -11.56 -22.06 4.06
C ASN A 355 -10.20 -21.44 4.38
N LEU A 356 -10.08 -20.13 4.22
CA LEU A 356 -8.83 -19.37 4.39
C LEU A 356 -9.00 -18.32 5.49
N GLN A 357 -8.00 -18.21 6.36
CA GLN A 357 -7.81 -17.13 7.33
C GLN A 357 -6.37 -16.62 7.23
N LEU A 358 -6.17 -15.34 7.55
CA LEU A 358 -4.84 -14.74 7.69
C LEU A 358 -4.59 -14.35 9.14
N GLY A 359 -3.39 -14.58 9.63
CA GLY A 359 -2.94 -14.14 10.95
C GLY A 359 -1.56 -14.70 11.29
N ASP A 360 -0.80 -13.99 12.12
CA ASP A 360 0.53 -14.42 12.56
C ASP A 360 0.43 -15.65 13.46
N VAL A 361 0.52 -16.85 12.89
CA VAL A 361 0.49 -18.12 13.64
C VAL A 361 1.90 -18.63 13.89
N THR A 362 2.89 -18.16 13.12
CA THR A 362 4.31 -18.50 13.30
C THR A 362 4.96 -17.75 14.45
N GLY A 363 4.47 -16.55 14.77
CA GLY A 363 5.03 -15.61 15.73
C GLY A 363 6.16 -14.76 15.15
N ASP A 364 6.21 -14.60 13.83
CA ASP A 364 7.25 -13.82 13.14
C ASP A 364 6.87 -12.34 12.92
N GLY A 365 5.68 -11.95 13.36
CA GLY A 365 5.13 -10.61 13.24
C GLY A 365 4.33 -10.38 11.96
N GLN A 366 4.36 -11.29 10.98
CA GLN A 366 3.63 -11.14 9.71
C GLN A 366 2.43 -12.09 9.66
N ALA A 367 1.42 -11.75 8.87
CA ALA A 367 0.27 -12.63 8.70
C ALA A 367 0.63 -13.88 7.88
N ASP A 368 0.20 -15.05 8.34
CA ASP A 368 0.34 -16.30 7.61
C ASP A 368 -0.99 -16.72 6.98
N ALA A 369 -0.93 -17.40 5.83
CA ALA A 369 -2.11 -17.98 5.22
C ALA A 369 -2.40 -19.37 5.80
N VAL A 370 -3.47 -19.48 6.59
CA VAL A 370 -3.95 -20.73 7.19
C VAL A 370 -5.13 -21.25 6.37
N SER A 371 -4.94 -22.37 5.69
CA SER A 371 -5.94 -23.00 4.83
C SER A 371 -6.46 -24.30 5.45
N TRP A 372 -7.78 -24.45 5.54
CA TRP A 372 -8.42 -25.70 5.93
C TRP A 372 -9.08 -26.36 4.71
N ASP A 373 -8.51 -27.47 4.25
CA ASP A 373 -9.06 -28.26 3.14
C ASP A 373 -10.32 -28.99 3.61
N LEU A 374 -11.45 -28.64 2.99
CA LEU A 374 -12.76 -29.15 3.35
C LEU A 374 -12.96 -30.62 2.95
N SER A 375 -12.07 -31.19 2.15
CA SER A 375 -12.15 -32.57 1.66
C SER A 375 -11.24 -33.50 2.46
N SER A 376 -9.98 -33.12 2.70
CA SER A 376 -9.03 -33.95 3.44
C SER A 376 -9.03 -33.68 4.95
N GLY A 377 -9.49 -32.50 5.39
CA GLY A 377 -9.35 -32.04 6.78
C GLY A 377 -7.95 -31.51 7.11
N GLU A 378 -7.05 -31.45 6.13
CA GLU A 378 -5.71 -30.90 6.32
C GLU A 378 -5.79 -29.40 6.60
N ILE A 379 -5.06 -28.95 7.62
CA ILE A 379 -4.81 -27.54 7.88
C ILE A 379 -3.36 -27.27 7.51
N THR A 380 -3.19 -26.49 6.47
CA THR A 380 -1.89 -26.05 5.97
C THR A 380 -1.65 -24.58 6.31
N VAL A 381 -0.37 -24.23 6.49
CA VAL A 381 0.07 -22.86 6.72
C VAL A 381 1.15 -22.51 5.71
N THR A 382 0.97 -21.39 5.02
CA THR A 382 2.00 -20.72 4.24
C THR A 382 2.47 -19.49 5.00
N PRO A 383 3.68 -19.50 5.57
CA PRO A 383 4.20 -18.36 6.30
C PRO A 383 4.32 -17.11 5.43
N GLY A 384 3.86 -15.97 5.94
CA GLY A 384 3.90 -14.69 5.24
C GLY A 384 5.31 -14.14 5.02
N SER A 385 5.49 -13.36 3.95
CA SER A 385 6.69 -12.57 3.71
C SER A 385 6.32 -11.33 2.91
N PHE A 386 5.87 -10.29 3.61
CA PHE A 386 5.29 -9.07 3.04
C PHE A 386 6.18 -7.82 3.25
N GLY A 387 7.26 -7.91 4.05
CA GLY A 387 8.22 -6.82 4.21
C GLY A 387 9.28 -6.69 3.11
N GLY A 388 9.24 -7.55 2.09
CA GLY A 388 10.30 -7.71 1.11
C GLY A 388 10.10 -6.97 -0.22
N ILE A 389 10.89 -7.38 -1.21
CA ILE A 389 10.65 -7.00 -2.60
C ILE A 389 9.57 -7.92 -3.18
N ARG A 390 8.60 -7.30 -3.84
CA ARG A 390 7.35 -7.90 -4.27
C ARG A 390 7.45 -9.14 -5.18
N ASN A 391 8.53 -9.30 -5.94
CA ASN A 391 8.69 -10.46 -6.82
C ASN A 391 9.20 -11.71 -6.09
N LYS A 392 9.47 -11.65 -4.79
CA LYS A 392 9.90 -12.82 -4.04
C LYS A 392 8.73 -13.81 -3.89
N GLN A 393 9.06 -15.09 -3.98
CA GLN A 393 8.09 -16.14 -3.69
C GLN A 393 7.82 -16.18 -2.18
N GLN A 394 6.55 -16.37 -1.81
CA GLN A 394 6.17 -16.64 -0.43
C GLN A 394 6.76 -17.96 0.07
N ASN A 395 6.79 -18.14 1.39
CA ASN A 395 7.35 -19.35 1.98
C ASN A 395 6.55 -20.61 1.58
N ASP A 396 7.21 -21.77 1.68
CA ASP A 396 6.57 -23.04 1.36
C ASP A 396 5.42 -23.36 2.31
N GLU A 397 4.34 -23.88 1.75
CA GLU A 397 3.20 -24.40 2.50
C GLU A 397 3.59 -25.64 3.32
N ARG A 398 3.09 -25.73 4.56
CA ARG A 398 3.36 -26.83 5.48
C ARG A 398 2.09 -27.35 6.12
N LEU A 399 1.96 -28.67 6.28
CA LEU A 399 0.87 -29.28 7.04
C LEU A 399 1.09 -29.05 8.54
N TRP A 400 0.13 -28.42 9.21
CA TRP A 400 0.21 -28.09 10.64
C TRP A 400 -0.72 -28.92 11.51
N ALA A 401 -1.85 -29.36 10.97
CA ALA A 401 -2.79 -30.25 11.65
C ALA A 401 -3.65 -31.03 10.64
N ASN A 402 -4.28 -32.11 11.10
CA ASN A 402 -5.32 -32.81 10.35
C ASN A 402 -6.56 -32.92 11.22
N ILE A 403 -7.57 -32.10 10.91
CA ILE A 403 -8.82 -31.97 11.64
C ILE A 403 -9.95 -32.18 10.63
N PRO A 404 -10.66 -33.33 10.66
CA PRO A 404 -11.73 -33.63 9.71
C PRO A 404 -12.79 -32.53 9.66
N TYR A 405 -13.09 -32.07 8.46
CA TYR A 405 -14.13 -31.06 8.26
C TYR A 405 -15.52 -31.68 8.37
N ALA A 406 -16.31 -31.18 9.33
CA ALA A 406 -17.75 -31.42 9.37
C ALA A 406 -18.46 -30.27 8.66
N LYS A 407 -19.44 -30.59 7.80
CA LYS A 407 -20.22 -29.56 7.08
C LYS A 407 -20.84 -28.56 8.07
N GLY A 408 -20.53 -27.28 7.89
CA GLY A 408 -21.02 -26.21 8.76
C GLY A 408 -20.15 -25.96 9.99
N ALA A 409 -18.98 -26.62 10.10
CA ALA A 409 -17.94 -26.20 11.02
C ALA A 409 -17.33 -24.88 10.54
N ALA A 410 -16.91 -24.04 11.49
CA ALA A 410 -16.28 -22.75 11.21
C ALA A 410 -15.05 -22.56 12.10
N TYR A 411 -14.06 -21.82 11.60
CA TYR A 411 -12.85 -21.51 12.36
C TYR A 411 -12.45 -20.04 12.23
N ALA A 412 -11.67 -19.61 13.22
CA ALA A 412 -11.08 -18.28 13.33
C ALA A 412 -9.68 -18.39 13.93
N LEU A 413 -8.90 -17.32 13.77
CA LEU A 413 -7.58 -17.17 14.37
C LEU A 413 -7.62 -16.07 15.43
N ALA A 414 -7.18 -16.36 16.64
CA ALA A 414 -7.05 -15.40 17.73
C ALA A 414 -6.08 -15.92 18.79
N ASP A 415 -5.26 -15.03 19.36
CA ASP A 415 -4.27 -15.36 20.39
C ASP A 415 -4.99 -15.75 21.70
N ALA A 416 -5.08 -17.04 22.00
CA ALA A 416 -5.86 -17.57 23.11
C ALA A 416 -5.11 -17.51 24.45
N ASN A 417 -3.77 -17.47 24.41
CA ASN A 417 -2.90 -17.57 25.59
C ASN A 417 -2.06 -16.31 25.86
N GLY A 418 -2.14 -15.30 24.99
CA GLY A 418 -1.41 -14.05 25.08
C GLY A 418 0.08 -14.17 24.71
N ASP A 419 0.46 -15.19 23.93
CA ASP A 419 1.86 -15.44 23.55
C ASP A 419 2.31 -14.71 22.29
N GLY A 420 1.43 -13.89 21.71
CA GLY A 420 1.67 -13.10 20.50
C GLY A 420 1.30 -13.84 19.21
N LYS A 421 1.11 -15.16 19.24
CA LYS A 421 0.71 -15.95 18.06
C LYS A 421 -0.80 -16.07 18.02
N LYS A 422 -1.37 -16.10 16.82
CA LYS A 422 -2.77 -16.44 16.64
C LYS A 422 -2.94 -17.94 16.80
N ASP A 423 -3.89 -18.33 17.64
CA ASP A 423 -4.28 -19.72 17.84
C ASP A 423 -5.50 -20.09 16.99
N LEU A 424 -5.69 -21.38 16.76
CA LEU A 424 -6.78 -21.91 15.95
C LEU A 424 -8.00 -22.23 16.83
N TRP A 425 -9.14 -21.61 16.50
CA TRP A 425 -10.42 -21.86 17.16
C TRP A 425 -11.39 -22.50 16.18
N ILE A 426 -11.95 -23.66 16.52
CA ILE A 426 -12.90 -24.39 15.67
C ILE A 426 -14.20 -24.62 16.43
N VAL A 427 -15.33 -24.28 15.82
CA VAL A 427 -16.65 -24.72 16.25
C VAL A 427 -17.17 -25.77 15.29
N HIS A 428 -17.50 -26.94 15.83
CA HIS A 428 -18.17 -28.02 15.13
C HIS A 428 -19.69 -27.88 15.23
N PRO A 429 -20.44 -28.33 14.21
CA PRO A 429 -21.91 -28.25 14.22
C PRO A 429 -22.55 -29.05 15.36
N SER A 430 -21.83 -30.01 15.94
CA SER A 430 -22.23 -30.77 17.13
C SER A 430 -22.28 -29.95 18.42
N GLY A 431 -21.83 -28.68 18.40
CA GLY A 431 -21.72 -27.83 19.58
C GLY A 431 -20.40 -27.99 20.34
N LYS A 432 -19.36 -28.53 19.70
CA LYS A 432 -18.01 -28.62 20.26
C LYS A 432 -17.20 -27.40 19.82
N LEU A 433 -16.70 -26.63 20.79
CA LEU A 433 -15.71 -25.57 20.58
C LEU A 433 -14.33 -26.09 20.98
N GLU A 434 -13.38 -26.10 20.06
CA GLU A 434 -12.01 -26.51 20.30
C GLU A 434 -11.04 -25.36 20.05
N THR A 435 -10.06 -25.22 20.95
CA THR A 435 -8.95 -24.27 20.81
C THR A 435 -7.65 -25.06 20.70
N PHE A 436 -6.89 -24.79 19.64
CA PHE A 436 -5.59 -25.39 19.39
C PHE A 436 -4.52 -24.30 19.43
N LEU A 437 -3.57 -24.44 20.37
CA LEU A 437 -2.48 -23.47 20.51
C LEU A 437 -1.47 -23.65 19.38
N SER A 438 -1.01 -22.56 18.80
CA SER A 438 0.12 -22.55 17.89
C SER A 438 1.42 -22.79 18.66
N THR A 439 2.28 -23.65 18.12
CA THR A 439 3.67 -23.77 18.58
C THR A 439 4.65 -23.01 17.69
N GLY A 440 4.15 -22.19 16.76
CA GLY A 440 4.92 -21.58 15.66
C GLY A 440 5.21 -22.53 14.49
N SER A 441 4.75 -23.78 14.55
CA SER A 441 5.00 -24.79 13.51
C SER A 441 3.94 -25.90 13.41
N THR A 442 3.04 -25.99 14.40
CA THR A 442 1.88 -26.90 14.40
C THR A 442 0.81 -26.35 15.33
N PHE A 443 -0.43 -26.83 15.19
CA PHE A 443 -1.52 -26.55 16.12
C PHE A 443 -1.73 -27.75 17.05
N LYS A 444 -1.69 -27.51 18.37
CA LYS A 444 -1.92 -28.54 19.39
C LYS A 444 -3.22 -28.28 20.14
N LEU A 445 -4.11 -29.29 20.16
CA LEU A 445 -5.35 -29.20 20.92
C LEU A 445 -5.04 -28.90 22.38
N ASN A 446 -5.60 -27.80 22.88
CA ASN A 446 -5.40 -27.35 24.24
C ASN A 446 -6.68 -27.49 25.06
N GLN A 447 -7.82 -27.10 24.49
CA GLN A 447 -9.08 -27.13 25.22
C GLN A 447 -10.26 -27.47 24.33
N SER A 448 -11.25 -28.16 24.92
CA SER A 448 -12.57 -28.38 24.35
C SER A 448 -13.64 -27.84 25.31
N ARG A 449 -14.62 -27.12 24.77
CA ARG A 449 -15.75 -26.51 25.49
C ARG A 449 -17.05 -26.72 24.72
N THR A 450 -18.17 -26.35 25.32
CA THR A 450 -19.49 -26.41 24.69
C THR A 450 -19.83 -25.11 23.96
N PHE A 451 -20.52 -25.24 22.84
CA PHE A 451 -21.06 -24.16 22.01
C PHE A 451 -22.49 -24.51 21.58
N PRO A 452 -23.37 -23.53 21.31
CA PRO A 452 -24.69 -23.80 20.74
C PRO A 452 -24.62 -24.66 19.47
N GLN A 453 -25.39 -25.75 19.41
CA GLN A 453 -25.40 -26.64 18.26
C GLN A 453 -25.95 -25.96 17.00
N GLY A 454 -25.42 -26.32 15.84
CA GLY A 454 -25.87 -25.82 14.54
C GLY A 454 -24.73 -25.48 13.59
N GLU A 455 -25.05 -25.40 12.31
CA GLU A 455 -24.10 -25.02 11.26
C GLU A 455 -23.83 -23.51 11.28
N LEU A 456 -22.55 -23.14 11.11
CA LEU A 456 -22.08 -21.76 11.06
C LEU A 456 -21.56 -21.40 9.66
N GLN A 457 -21.74 -20.14 9.27
CA GLN A 457 -21.15 -19.58 8.05
C GLN A 457 -19.70 -19.12 8.29
N ASN A 458 -19.43 -18.58 9.47
CA ASN A 458 -18.13 -18.04 9.88
C ASN A 458 -18.02 -18.04 11.41
N LEU A 459 -16.81 -17.78 11.90
CA LEU A 459 -16.50 -17.66 13.32
C LEU A 459 -15.72 -16.37 13.56
N PHE A 460 -15.99 -15.73 14.68
CA PHE A 460 -15.29 -14.56 15.20
C PHE A 460 -14.94 -14.83 16.66
N VAL A 461 -13.71 -14.48 17.05
CA VAL A 461 -13.25 -14.59 18.43
C VAL A 461 -12.86 -13.18 18.86
N LEU A 462 -13.69 -12.58 19.70
CA LEU A 462 -13.58 -11.17 20.09
C LEU A 462 -12.89 -11.09 21.45
N HIS A 463 -11.75 -10.39 21.50
CA HIS A 463 -11.05 -10.08 22.74
C HIS A 463 -11.90 -9.17 23.64
N ARG A 464 -11.92 -9.48 24.94
CA ARG A 464 -12.61 -8.71 25.98
C ARG A 464 -11.66 -8.45 27.16
N PRO A 465 -11.88 -7.35 27.91
CA PRO A 465 -11.09 -7.08 29.12
C PRO A 465 -11.07 -8.25 30.11
N ASN A 466 -10.01 -8.31 30.91
CA ASN A 466 -9.78 -9.35 31.93
C ASN A 466 -9.63 -10.77 31.35
N ALA A 467 -8.90 -10.89 30.23
CA ALA A 467 -8.60 -12.16 29.56
C ALA A 467 -9.87 -12.99 29.25
N ALA A 468 -10.93 -12.29 28.83
CA ALA A 468 -12.20 -12.90 28.47
C ALA A 468 -12.39 -12.86 26.95
N TRP A 469 -13.26 -13.73 26.46
CA TRP A 469 -13.52 -13.88 25.02
C TRP A 469 -15.01 -14.00 24.74
N ALA A 470 -15.46 -13.40 23.65
CA ALA A 470 -16.73 -13.76 23.03
C ALA A 470 -16.46 -14.53 21.74
N VAL A 471 -16.83 -15.81 21.73
CA VAL A 471 -16.73 -16.66 20.54
C VAL A 471 -18.10 -16.69 19.87
N VAL A 472 -18.18 -16.22 18.64
CA VAL A 472 -19.44 -15.89 17.96
C VAL A 472 -19.41 -16.39 16.53
N GLY A 473 -20.50 -17.01 16.06
CA GLY A 473 -20.68 -17.37 14.65
C GLY A 473 -21.97 -16.84 14.07
N MET A 474 -21.95 -16.52 12.77
CA MET A 474 -23.17 -16.33 11.99
C MET A 474 -23.78 -17.71 11.69
N SER A 475 -25.06 -17.89 11.96
CA SER A 475 -25.78 -19.12 11.59
C SER A 475 -25.79 -19.35 10.08
N ALA A 476 -25.86 -20.61 9.64
CA ALA A 476 -25.90 -20.95 8.21
C ALA A 476 -27.09 -20.32 7.45
N ASP A 477 -28.23 -20.14 8.13
CA ASP A 477 -29.41 -19.43 7.61
C ASP A 477 -29.23 -17.90 7.51
N LYS A 478 -28.12 -17.37 8.04
CA LYS A 478 -27.76 -15.94 8.06
C LYS A 478 -28.79 -15.06 8.77
N ALA A 479 -29.57 -15.64 9.68
CA ALA A 479 -30.63 -14.96 10.41
C ALA A 479 -30.18 -14.52 11.81
N ARG A 480 -29.10 -15.08 12.37
CA ARG A 480 -28.70 -14.80 13.75
C ARG A 480 -27.21 -14.92 14.03
N LEU A 481 -26.76 -14.19 15.04
CA LEU A 481 -25.47 -14.45 15.71
C LEU A 481 -25.72 -15.37 16.90
N VAL A 482 -24.94 -16.45 16.99
CA VAL A 482 -24.91 -17.37 18.13
C VAL A 482 -23.52 -17.37 18.73
N GLY A 483 -23.40 -17.54 20.04
CA GLY A 483 -22.08 -17.47 20.66
C GLY A 483 -22.05 -17.88 22.13
N VAL A 484 -20.84 -17.86 22.67
CA VAL A 484 -20.54 -18.07 24.08
C VAL A 484 -19.60 -16.99 24.58
N TYR A 485 -19.75 -16.65 25.85
CA TYR A 485 -18.80 -15.83 26.60
C TYR A 485 -17.91 -16.73 27.45
N LEU A 486 -16.59 -16.56 27.33
CA LEU A 486 -15.57 -17.34 28.00
C LEU A 486 -14.84 -16.45 29.00
N GLN A 487 -14.71 -16.90 30.24
CA GLN A 487 -13.89 -16.25 31.27
C GLN A 487 -13.32 -17.31 32.21
N GLY A 488 -11.99 -17.46 32.25
CA GLY A 488 -11.34 -18.58 32.92
C GLY A 488 -11.89 -19.93 32.40
N SER A 489 -12.27 -20.84 33.31
CA SER A 489 -12.91 -22.11 32.96
C SER A 489 -14.41 -21.97 32.62
N SER A 490 -15.03 -20.82 32.86
CA SER A 490 -16.46 -20.61 32.63
C SER A 490 -16.77 -20.48 31.14
N THR A 491 -17.87 -21.08 30.73
CA THR A 491 -18.44 -20.98 29.38
C THR A 491 -19.93 -20.71 29.54
N LYS A 492 -20.41 -19.56 29.09
CA LYS A 492 -21.82 -19.17 29.21
C LYS A 492 -22.39 -18.85 27.83
N PRO A 493 -23.56 -19.39 27.45
CA PRO A 493 -24.18 -19.05 26.18
C PRO A 493 -24.60 -17.58 26.16
N LEU A 494 -24.42 -16.94 25.01
CA LEU A 494 -25.00 -15.62 24.73
C LEU A 494 -26.42 -15.81 24.21
N GLU A 495 -27.33 -14.92 24.59
CA GLU A 495 -28.64 -14.84 23.94
C GLU A 495 -28.43 -14.57 22.44
N PRO A 496 -29.02 -15.36 21.53
CA PRO A 496 -28.82 -15.16 20.10
C PRO A 496 -29.29 -13.78 19.63
N TYR A 497 -28.49 -13.09 18.83
CA TYR A 497 -28.93 -11.86 18.17
C TYR A 497 -29.72 -12.20 16.91
N LEU A 498 -30.97 -11.78 16.82
CA LEU A 498 -31.80 -11.97 15.62
C LEU A 498 -31.70 -10.75 14.70
N PHE A 499 -31.32 -10.96 13.44
CA PHE A 499 -31.38 -9.91 12.43
C PHE A 499 -32.81 -9.70 11.97
N SER A 500 -33.24 -8.44 11.90
CA SER A 500 -34.54 -8.07 11.31
C SER A 500 -34.67 -8.49 9.84
N VAL A 501 -33.54 -8.53 9.11
CA VAL A 501 -33.45 -9.01 7.73
C VAL A 501 -32.32 -10.05 7.63
N PRO A 502 -32.67 -11.34 7.48
CA PRO A 502 -31.72 -12.40 7.17
C PRO A 502 -31.00 -12.15 5.85
N GLY A 503 -29.76 -12.62 5.73
CA GLY A 503 -29.02 -12.56 4.48
C GLY A 503 -27.52 -12.29 4.66
N PRO A 504 -26.74 -12.30 3.57
CA PRO A 504 -25.30 -12.17 3.64
C PRO A 504 -24.89 -10.84 4.28
N LYS A 505 -24.09 -10.91 5.34
CA LYS A 505 -23.45 -9.76 5.97
C LYS A 505 -21.95 -9.96 5.94
N LEU A 506 -21.23 -8.98 5.41
CA LEU A 506 -19.78 -8.93 5.54
C LEU A 506 -19.50 -8.26 6.89
N LEU A 507 -19.48 -9.07 7.94
CA LEU A 507 -19.12 -8.63 9.28
C LEU A 507 -17.61 -8.53 9.38
N GLN A 508 -17.13 -7.49 10.03
CA GLN A 508 -15.72 -7.26 10.31
C GLN A 508 -15.51 -7.15 11.82
N VAL A 509 -14.43 -7.75 12.33
CA VAL A 509 -13.97 -7.46 13.69
C VAL A 509 -13.33 -6.08 13.68
N ILE A 510 -13.80 -5.22 14.57
CA ILE A 510 -13.25 -3.88 14.77
C ILE A 510 -12.84 -3.73 16.23
N GLU A 511 -11.86 -2.88 16.49
CA GLU A 511 -11.33 -2.64 17.82
C GLU A 511 -11.35 -1.15 18.16
N GLU A 512 -11.90 -0.83 19.33
CA GLU A 512 -11.90 0.51 19.90
C GLU A 512 -11.56 0.38 21.38
N ASP A 513 -10.58 1.15 21.85
CA ASP A 513 -10.13 1.17 23.25
C ASP A 513 -9.82 -0.24 23.83
N GLY A 514 -9.19 -1.11 23.02
CA GLY A 514 -8.84 -2.48 23.39
C GLY A 514 -10.03 -3.46 23.45
N VAL A 515 -11.21 -3.04 22.99
CA VAL A 515 -12.44 -3.83 23.01
C VAL A 515 -12.88 -4.15 21.59
N GLN A 516 -13.01 -5.45 21.29
CA GLN A 516 -13.45 -5.90 19.98
C GLN A 516 -14.98 -6.06 19.88
N SER A 517 -15.51 -5.68 18.72
CA SER A 517 -16.92 -5.81 18.34
C SER A 517 -17.05 -6.16 16.86
N LEU A 518 -18.28 -6.42 16.39
CA LEU A 518 -18.54 -6.67 14.97
C LEU A 518 -19.15 -5.45 14.31
N PHE A 519 -18.68 -5.10 13.12
CA PHE A 519 -19.21 -4.01 12.31
C PHE A 519 -19.81 -4.51 10.99
N TYR A 520 -20.89 -3.86 10.55
CA TYR A 520 -21.51 -4.07 9.24
C TYR A 520 -22.04 -2.77 8.65
N SER A 521 -21.75 -2.53 7.37
CA SER A 521 -22.36 -1.47 6.57
C SER A 521 -23.06 -2.04 5.35
N LYS A 522 -24.15 -1.38 4.94
CA LYS A 522 -24.75 -1.60 3.62
C LYS A 522 -23.93 -0.85 2.55
N SER A 523 -24.07 -1.25 1.29
CA SER A 523 -23.53 -0.47 0.18
C SER A 523 -24.36 0.79 0.00
N GLY A 524 -23.74 1.91 -0.37
CA GLY A 524 -24.45 3.17 -0.59
C GLY A 524 -24.64 4.05 0.64
N THR A 525 -24.43 3.52 1.85
CA THR A 525 -24.69 4.25 3.11
C THR A 525 -23.45 4.97 3.63
N SER A 526 -23.67 6.01 4.44
CA SER A 526 -22.66 6.67 5.29
C SER A 526 -22.73 6.20 6.75
N SER A 527 -23.47 5.12 7.00
CA SER A 527 -23.74 4.57 8.33
C SER A 527 -23.57 3.06 8.35
N GLY A 528 -23.39 2.51 9.55
CA GLY A 528 -23.37 1.06 9.80
C GLY A 528 -23.92 0.69 11.18
N PHE A 529 -23.75 -0.57 11.55
CA PHE A 529 -24.13 -1.11 12.86
C PHE A 529 -22.92 -1.78 13.50
N LYS A 530 -22.68 -1.43 14.78
CA LYS A 530 -21.80 -2.19 15.67
C LYS A 530 -22.63 -3.18 16.48
N TYR A 531 -22.11 -4.38 16.66
CA TYR A 531 -22.70 -5.43 17.51
C TYR A 531 -21.72 -5.72 18.64
N GLU A 532 -22.05 -5.21 19.82
CA GLU A 532 -21.27 -5.29 21.04
C GLU A 532 -21.84 -6.37 21.96
N VAL A 533 -20.97 -7.08 22.68
CA VAL A 533 -21.39 -8.02 23.72
C VAL A 533 -21.47 -7.31 25.07
N ASP A 534 -22.66 -7.28 25.67
CA ASP A 534 -22.87 -6.91 27.06
C ASP A 534 -22.57 -8.13 27.94
N ALA A 535 -21.33 -8.19 28.45
CA ALA A 535 -20.83 -9.32 29.22
C ALA A 535 -21.62 -9.55 30.53
N ALA A 536 -22.15 -8.49 31.15
CA ALA A 536 -22.89 -8.59 32.40
C ALA A 536 -24.26 -9.24 32.18
N LYS A 537 -24.90 -8.97 31.04
CA LYS A 537 -26.22 -9.51 30.69
C LYS A 537 -26.16 -10.74 29.81
N LEU A 538 -25.00 -11.06 29.23
CA LEU A 538 -24.81 -12.10 28.20
C LEU A 538 -25.72 -11.88 26.98
N LYS A 539 -25.88 -10.61 26.60
CA LYS A 539 -26.73 -10.16 25.50
C LYS A 539 -25.94 -9.31 24.52
N TRP A 540 -26.59 -8.97 23.41
CA TRP A 540 -26.08 -8.07 22.40
C TRP A 540 -26.60 -6.66 22.60
N LYS A 541 -25.73 -5.70 22.30
CA LYS A 541 -26.09 -4.30 22.09
C LYS A 541 -25.78 -3.98 20.63
N SER A 542 -26.82 -3.65 19.86
CA SER A 542 -26.66 -3.14 18.50
C SER A 542 -26.68 -1.61 18.54
N VAL A 543 -25.64 -0.99 17.99
CA VAL A 543 -25.45 0.46 17.98
C VAL A 543 -25.36 0.91 16.53
N GLY A 544 -26.30 1.77 16.12
CA GLY A 544 -26.19 2.46 14.84
C GLY A 544 -25.09 3.51 14.92
N VAL A 545 -24.21 3.56 13.92
CA VAL A 545 -23.11 4.51 13.84
C VAL A 545 -23.19 5.27 12.52
N GLN A 546 -23.13 6.59 12.62
CA GLN A 546 -23.07 7.50 11.48
C GLN A 546 -21.63 7.97 11.31
N PHE A 547 -21.12 7.90 10.09
CA PHE A 547 -19.81 8.44 9.73
C PHE A 547 -20.01 9.75 8.97
N ALA A 548 -19.15 10.73 9.23
CA ALA A 548 -19.08 12.00 8.52
C ALA A 548 -18.40 11.82 7.14
N VAL A 549 -18.93 10.90 6.33
CA VAL A 549 -18.43 10.58 4.98
C VAL A 549 -19.59 10.60 3.98
N PRO A 550 -19.36 10.93 2.69
CA PRO A 550 -20.41 10.98 1.69
C PRO A 550 -21.13 9.63 1.52
N ALA A 551 -22.45 9.67 1.32
CA ALA A 551 -23.25 8.48 0.97
C ALA A 551 -23.17 8.23 -0.54
N GLN A 552 -22.44 7.19 -0.95
CA GLN A 552 -22.21 6.85 -2.36
C GLN A 552 -21.94 5.35 -2.54
N SER A 553 -21.85 4.88 -3.79
CA SER A 553 -21.57 3.48 -4.14
C SER A 553 -20.42 2.89 -3.32
N GLY A 554 -20.57 1.64 -2.91
CA GLY A 554 -19.62 0.92 -2.08
C GLY A 554 -20.03 0.85 -0.60
N ARG A 555 -19.42 -0.11 0.10
CA ARG A 555 -19.63 -0.40 1.52
C ARG A 555 -18.53 0.27 2.35
N LEU A 556 -18.87 0.67 3.58
CA LEU A 556 -17.87 1.04 4.59
C LEU A 556 -17.25 -0.19 5.26
N MET A 557 -15.93 -0.19 5.34
CA MET A 557 -15.11 -1.09 6.12
C MET A 557 -14.20 -0.24 7.01
N LEU A 558 -13.76 -0.80 8.14
CA LEU A 558 -12.93 -0.08 9.12
C LEU A 558 -11.56 -0.73 9.25
N GLY A 559 -10.55 0.05 9.58
CA GLY A 559 -9.19 -0.43 9.82
C GLY A 559 -8.34 0.73 10.31
N ASP A 560 -7.21 0.44 10.95
CA ASP A 560 -6.22 1.46 11.31
C ASP A 560 -5.21 1.56 10.15
N PHE A 561 -5.45 2.41 9.17
CA PHE A 561 -4.65 2.42 7.93
C PHE A 561 -3.36 3.21 8.09
N ASN A 562 -3.29 4.13 9.06
CA ASN A 562 -2.14 5.00 9.30
C ASN A 562 -1.33 4.64 10.57
N GLY A 563 -1.80 3.68 11.37
CA GLY A 563 -1.13 3.16 12.56
C GLY A 563 -1.26 4.08 13.78
N ASP A 564 -2.30 4.92 13.84
CA ASP A 564 -2.53 5.84 14.96
C ASP A 564 -3.33 5.22 16.12
N GLY A 565 -3.77 3.96 15.96
CA GLY A 565 -4.57 3.20 16.91
C GLY A 565 -6.08 3.44 16.77
N LYS A 566 -6.53 4.23 15.80
CA LYS A 566 -7.94 4.55 15.58
C LYS A 566 -8.49 3.85 14.33
N GLN A 567 -9.79 3.58 14.35
CA GLN A 567 -10.50 3.01 13.21
C GLN A 567 -10.82 4.10 12.17
N ASP A 568 -10.08 4.08 11.07
CA ASP A 568 -10.35 4.81 9.83
C ASP A 568 -11.47 4.14 9.02
N VAL A 569 -11.93 4.83 7.97
CA VAL A 569 -12.99 4.35 7.08
C VAL A 569 -12.45 4.11 5.68
N LEU A 570 -12.64 2.88 5.20
CA LEU A 570 -12.47 2.51 3.80
C LEU A 570 -13.85 2.36 3.13
N ARG A 571 -14.13 3.18 2.12
CA ARG A 571 -15.27 2.94 1.22
C ARG A 571 -14.81 2.07 0.04
N PHE A 572 -15.31 0.85 -0.02
CA PHE A 572 -15.01 -0.12 -1.08
C PHE A 572 -16.19 -0.28 -2.04
N ASP A 573 -16.02 0.19 -3.28
CA ASP A 573 -16.92 -0.11 -4.40
C ASP A 573 -16.45 -1.39 -5.09
N ARG A 574 -17.16 -2.49 -4.83
CA ARG A 574 -16.84 -3.82 -5.36
C ARG A 574 -17.00 -3.92 -6.88
N ASP A 575 -17.94 -3.18 -7.46
CA ASP A 575 -18.23 -3.30 -8.89
C ASP A 575 -17.13 -2.62 -9.71
N ARG A 576 -16.55 -1.55 -9.17
CA ARG A 576 -15.42 -0.82 -9.78
C ARG A 576 -14.05 -1.22 -9.24
N TYR A 577 -13.98 -1.97 -8.15
CA TYR A 577 -12.76 -2.23 -7.37
C TYR A 577 -12.01 -0.94 -7.00
N THR A 578 -12.77 0.08 -6.55
CA THR A 578 -12.21 1.37 -6.12
C THR A 578 -12.37 1.54 -4.62
N TYR A 579 -11.41 2.27 -4.04
CA TYR A 579 -11.18 2.37 -2.61
C TYR A 579 -11.03 3.85 -2.27
N THR A 580 -11.83 4.38 -1.36
CA THR A 580 -11.66 5.74 -0.83
C THR A 580 -11.35 5.65 0.65
N VAL A 581 -10.22 6.22 1.06
CA VAL A 581 -9.75 6.20 2.45
C VAL A 581 -10.11 7.53 3.11
N TYR A 582 -10.76 7.44 4.27
CA TYR A 582 -11.05 8.57 5.15
C TYR A 582 -10.40 8.31 6.49
N LEU A 583 -9.49 9.20 6.89
CA LEU A 583 -8.81 9.08 8.16
C LEU A 583 -9.65 9.68 9.27
N ARG A 584 -9.65 9.00 10.41
CA ARG A 584 -10.24 9.53 11.63
C ARG A 584 -9.32 10.58 12.22
N THR A 585 -9.88 11.76 12.45
CA THR A 585 -9.17 12.88 13.09
C THR A 585 -9.54 12.98 14.56
N ASP A 586 -8.85 13.85 15.28
CA ASP A 586 -9.22 14.18 16.66
C ASP A 586 -10.62 14.81 16.70
N GLY A 587 -11.45 14.41 17.68
CA GLY A 587 -12.84 14.87 17.77
C GLY A 587 -13.89 14.03 17.05
N ASN A 588 -13.52 12.83 16.54
CA ASN A 588 -14.41 11.90 15.81
C ASN A 588 -14.89 12.39 14.43
N GLU A 589 -14.15 13.31 13.80
CA GLU A 589 -14.38 13.71 12.42
C GLU A 589 -13.56 12.84 11.44
N TYR A 590 -13.97 12.83 10.17
CA TYR A 590 -13.30 12.08 9.11
C TYR A 590 -12.90 13.01 7.98
N ARG A 591 -11.65 12.92 7.52
CA ARG A 591 -11.18 13.64 6.33
C ARG A 591 -10.79 12.65 5.25
N ILE A 592 -11.12 12.97 4.00
CA ILE A 592 -10.61 12.18 2.87
C ILE A 592 -9.08 12.30 2.82
N LEU A 593 -8.40 11.17 2.70
CA LEU A 593 -6.97 11.13 2.44
C LEU A 593 -6.72 11.05 0.94
N SER A 594 -7.13 9.94 0.33
CA SER A 594 -6.90 9.65 -1.08
C SER A 594 -7.82 8.54 -1.59
N ARG A 595 -7.73 8.28 -2.89
CA ARG A 595 -8.41 7.21 -3.61
C ARG A 595 -7.39 6.25 -4.20
N PHE A 596 -7.73 4.97 -4.16
CA PHE A 596 -6.93 3.89 -4.71
C PHE A 596 -7.80 3.03 -5.65
N GLY A 597 -7.17 2.45 -6.67
CA GLY A 597 -7.82 1.59 -7.65
C GLY A 597 -8.25 2.27 -8.96
N PRO A 598 -8.77 1.50 -9.94
CA PRO A 598 -9.23 0.13 -9.80
C PRO A 598 -8.12 -0.87 -9.47
N TRP A 599 -8.32 -1.73 -8.48
CA TRP A 599 -7.40 -2.83 -8.14
C TRP A 599 -8.19 -4.05 -7.66
N GLY A 600 -8.20 -5.10 -8.49
CA GLY A 600 -8.98 -6.31 -8.25
C GLY A 600 -9.72 -6.82 -9.49
N GLN A 601 -10.25 -8.03 -9.38
CA GLN A 601 -10.92 -8.78 -10.46
C GLN A 601 -12.25 -9.35 -9.98
N ALA A 602 -13.22 -9.48 -10.90
CA ALA A 602 -14.55 -9.99 -10.61
C ALA A 602 -14.53 -11.30 -9.81
N GLY A 603 -15.38 -11.38 -8.77
CA GLY A 603 -15.46 -12.55 -7.90
C GLY A 603 -14.54 -12.51 -6.67
N GLN A 604 -13.51 -11.66 -6.67
CA GLN A 604 -12.64 -11.50 -5.51
C GLN A 604 -13.38 -10.90 -4.31
N GLN A 605 -12.88 -11.22 -3.12
CA GLN A 605 -13.42 -10.78 -1.85
C GLN A 605 -12.37 -9.99 -1.07
N LEU A 606 -12.71 -8.75 -0.71
CA LEU A 606 -11.88 -7.90 0.13
C LEU A 606 -11.91 -8.35 1.59
N ARG A 607 -10.75 -8.25 2.22
CA ARG A 607 -10.51 -8.39 3.66
C ARG A 607 -9.42 -7.40 4.06
N ILE A 608 -9.35 -7.14 5.36
CA ILE A 608 -8.43 -6.19 5.98
C ILE A 608 -7.75 -6.89 7.16
N ALA A 609 -6.44 -6.79 7.23
CA ALA A 609 -5.59 -7.29 8.32
C ALA A 609 -4.21 -6.64 8.22
N ASP A 610 -3.45 -6.59 9.31
CA ASP A 610 -2.01 -6.27 9.26
C ASP A 610 -1.27 -7.49 8.69
N LEU A 611 -0.69 -7.35 7.50
CA LEU A 611 -0.02 -8.42 6.77
C LEU A 611 1.49 -8.40 7.00
N ASP A 612 2.10 -7.22 7.00
CA ASP A 612 3.55 -7.06 7.10
C ASP A 612 4.05 -6.79 8.52
N GLY A 613 3.15 -6.71 9.50
CA GLY A 613 3.47 -6.54 10.91
C GLY A 613 3.80 -5.09 11.29
N ASN A 614 3.49 -4.14 10.42
CA ASN A 614 3.87 -2.73 10.62
C ASN A 614 2.88 -1.96 11.51
N GLY A 615 1.88 -2.65 12.07
CA GLY A 615 0.84 -2.09 12.92
C GLY A 615 -0.31 -1.42 12.16
N LYS A 616 -0.30 -1.47 10.82
CA LYS A 616 -1.35 -0.88 9.97
C LYS A 616 -2.18 -1.98 9.34
N SER A 617 -3.41 -1.60 9.02
CA SER A 617 -4.34 -2.43 8.28
C SER A 617 -3.99 -2.42 6.80
N ASP A 618 -3.73 -3.59 6.23
CA ASP A 618 -3.51 -3.78 4.80
C ASP A 618 -4.77 -4.33 4.10
N LEU A 619 -4.72 -4.38 2.77
CA LEU A 619 -5.78 -4.96 1.96
C LEU A 619 -5.34 -6.29 1.37
N PHE A 620 -6.27 -7.26 1.35
CA PHE A 620 -6.11 -8.41 0.48
C PHE A 620 -7.42 -8.81 -0.20
N LEU A 621 -7.27 -9.27 -1.44
CA LEU A 621 -8.33 -9.78 -2.30
C LEU A 621 -8.13 -11.28 -2.48
N TYR A 622 -9.10 -12.06 -2.02
CA TYR A 622 -9.08 -13.51 -2.20
C TYR A 622 -10.03 -13.95 -3.32
N SER A 623 -9.54 -14.77 -4.25
CA SER A 623 -10.34 -15.53 -5.21
C SER A 623 -10.48 -16.98 -4.76
N PRO A 624 -11.64 -17.40 -4.21
CA PRO A 624 -11.88 -18.81 -3.87
C PRO A 624 -11.84 -19.74 -5.08
N THR A 625 -12.17 -19.23 -6.27
CA THR A 625 -12.18 -20.03 -7.50
C THR A 625 -10.77 -20.37 -7.95
N ASP A 626 -9.85 -19.40 -7.84
CA ASP A 626 -8.48 -19.55 -8.34
C ASP A 626 -7.49 -19.97 -7.24
N GLY A 627 -7.87 -19.79 -5.97
CA GLY A 627 -6.97 -19.97 -4.83
C GLY A 627 -5.89 -18.89 -4.79
N ILE A 628 -6.15 -17.69 -5.29
CA ILE A 628 -5.18 -16.58 -5.35
C ILE A 628 -5.56 -15.53 -4.31
N LEU A 629 -4.56 -15.07 -3.57
CA LEU A 629 -4.62 -13.87 -2.75
C LEU A 629 -3.75 -12.81 -3.43
N ASP A 630 -4.30 -11.63 -3.63
CA ASP A 630 -3.55 -10.45 -4.05
C ASP A 630 -3.53 -9.45 -2.88
N THR A 631 -2.37 -8.91 -2.53
CA THR A 631 -2.23 -7.98 -1.40
C THR A 631 -1.91 -6.56 -1.86
N ALA A 632 -2.27 -5.57 -1.04
CA ALA A 632 -1.83 -4.20 -1.16
C ALA A 632 -1.55 -3.64 0.24
N LEU A 633 -0.31 -3.20 0.47
CA LEU A 633 0.19 -2.84 1.79
C LEU A 633 0.02 -1.34 2.05
N SER A 634 -0.37 -0.99 3.27
CA SER A 634 -0.38 0.38 3.76
C SER A 634 0.99 0.76 4.28
N TYR A 635 1.50 1.87 3.77
CA TYR A 635 2.73 2.51 4.25
C TYR A 635 2.46 3.94 4.72
N GLU A 636 1.20 4.27 4.99
CA GLU A 636 0.83 5.59 5.45
C GLU A 636 1.53 5.91 6.78
N MET A 637 2.12 7.10 6.88
CA MET A 637 2.79 7.54 8.09
C MET A 637 1.78 8.18 9.04
N LYS A 638 1.94 7.94 10.34
CA LYS A 638 1.22 8.67 11.38
C LYS A 638 1.46 10.18 11.21
N LYS A 639 0.37 10.96 11.13
CA LYS A 639 0.43 12.42 10.99
C LYS A 639 0.42 13.14 12.32
#